data_AF-A0A9D6H6D3-F1
#
_entry.id   AF-A0A9D6H6D3-F1
#
_cell.length_a   1.000
_cell.length_b   1.000
_cell.length_c   1.000
_cell.angle_alpha   90.00
_cell.angle_beta   90.00
_cell.angle_gamma   90.00
#
_symmetry.space_group_name_H-M   'P 1'
#
loop_
_entity.id
_entity.type
_entity.pdbx_description
1 polymer ?
#
loop_
_entity_poly.entity_id
_entity_poly.type
_entity_poly.pdbx_seq_one_letter_code
_entity_poly.pdbx_strand_id
1 'polypeptide(L)'
;MILQSMRGATSLLLAACLASACASPDSSPQPDERVLVHTADELPRRTYSVRGPAVEFLRDDSRVLPLADALLTDALADLKKFRIDNGNALKERYLAIYQAYLARGDAQSALAYAERARALESKAVARHSLGPSLRARIAAEKAAGTRDADDPRFREAFRARLRDEYAAIPPDVARTMLATIQRGGAAITPQSVEAVIASTMDPLLSAAGGEITVEVARSLLDLRDALVFRAKIAPIAAEVAGEVLSGLGANAEPQDLWTPRTIALEASEQASPTVIAIWDTGIDASLYPRNMWTNPLERRNGVDDDGNGFIDDRHGISFSGGALPIEGELASLRALTTDRARALELFAGQLEAVAGIDSPRARDYMSRVSAMEPAEQELLLSDLERMFFYVHGTHVAGVAVEGNPFVRVLSIADSSMGAGVADLSDPVAYGRKWADFCARNIAYLKRANVRVVNMSWGNSPRDCRSLLEAWNIGASPEERRRLGREMYLAMREGLEAAIRSAPEMLFITVAGNNNEDVDFVELIPAGLRIPNMVTLGAVDSADRLTSFTNTGESVELFANGDLVESFLPGGARVRWSGTSLSGPQLANLAAKMLALRPELKPTEIMDLVRANADPLPEDPGRSIINPKRTIEALRRGAFVRSFACVGSIALRLSSGTSPRWRTP
;
A
#
# COMPACT_ATOMS: atom_id res chain seq x y z
N MET A 1 42.14 66.75 12.13
CA MET A 1 42.70 67.45 10.95
C MET A 1 41.64 67.32 9.85
N ILE A 2 40.75 68.31 9.73
CA ILE A 2 40.62 69.25 8.58
C ILE A 2 40.02 68.54 7.35
N LEU A 3 38.94 68.94 6.65
CA LEU A 3 37.86 69.96 6.71
C LEU A 3 36.93 69.58 5.49
N GLN A 4 35.59 69.56 5.59
CA GLN A 4 34.64 70.45 4.86
C GLN A 4 35.02 70.79 3.40
N SER A 5 34.26 70.47 2.35
CA SER A 5 32.97 71.04 1.90
C SER A 5 32.85 70.66 0.39
N MET A 6 31.69 70.42 -0.22
CA MET A 6 30.72 71.42 -0.69
C MET A 6 29.41 70.74 -1.12
N ARG A 7 28.31 71.45 -0.88
CA ARG A 7 26.93 71.14 -1.25
C ARG A 7 26.59 71.70 -2.65
N GLY A 8 25.71 71.00 -3.36
CA GLY A 8 24.53 71.62 -3.99
C GLY A 8 24.49 71.73 -5.52
N ALA A 9 23.63 70.91 -6.16
CA ALA A 9 22.59 71.29 -7.15
C ALA A 9 21.90 70.00 -7.70
N THR A 10 20.78 69.55 -7.11
CA THR A 10 19.39 69.58 -7.66
C THR A 10 19.23 69.02 -9.09
N SER A 11 18.80 67.75 -9.23
CA SER A 11 17.42 67.30 -9.59
C SER A 11 17.43 66.78 -11.05
N LEU A 12 16.95 65.61 -11.48
CA LEU A 12 15.76 64.80 -11.16
C LEU A 12 15.99 63.37 -11.71
N LEU A 13 15.67 62.32 -10.93
CA LEU A 13 15.08 61.00 -11.31
C LEU A 13 15.49 59.91 -10.30
N LEU A 14 14.89 59.93 -9.11
CA LEU A 14 14.77 58.75 -8.25
C LEU A 14 13.65 58.95 -7.22
N ALA A 15 12.49 58.36 -7.50
CA ALA A 15 11.41 58.03 -6.57
C ALA A 15 10.95 56.63 -7.01
N ALA A 16 10.79 55.60 -6.18
CA ALA A 16 10.49 55.48 -4.77
C ALA A 16 11.36 54.36 -4.15
N CYS A 17 12.05 54.56 -3.03
CA CYS A 17 11.56 54.54 -1.64
C CYS A 17 10.95 53.19 -1.19
N LEU A 18 11.84 52.37 -0.63
CA LEU A 18 11.66 51.58 0.59
C LEU A 18 10.51 52.08 1.47
N ALA A 19 9.43 51.29 1.53
CA ALA A 19 8.52 51.25 2.66
C ALA A 19 8.66 49.88 3.32
N SER A 20 9.32 49.86 4.47
CA SER A 20 9.25 48.79 5.44
C SER A 20 7.79 48.54 5.79
N ALA A 21 7.31 47.32 5.54
CA ALA A 21 5.98 46.91 5.96
C ALA A 21 5.94 46.86 7.50
N CYS A 22 5.27 47.84 8.10
CA CYS A 22 4.65 47.67 9.40
C CYS A 22 3.64 46.54 9.28
N ALA A 23 3.96 45.37 9.83
CA ALA A 23 2.97 44.33 10.06
C ALA A 23 2.01 44.84 11.15
N SER A 24 0.77 45.07 10.78
CA SER A 24 -0.35 45.27 11.71
C SER A 24 -0.43 44.06 12.66
N PRO A 25 -0.53 44.24 13.99
CA PRO A 25 -0.60 43.11 14.93
C PRO A 25 -2.00 42.51 15.04
N ASP A 26 -2.78 42.51 13.96
CA ASP A 26 -4.21 42.16 14.00
C ASP A 26 -4.70 41.50 12.68
N SER A 27 -3.91 40.58 12.14
CA SER A 27 -4.43 39.59 11.20
C SER A 27 -4.48 38.24 11.91
N SER A 28 -5.48 38.04 12.76
CA SER A 28 -5.97 36.69 13.02
C SER A 28 -6.13 36.01 11.65
N PRO A 29 -5.57 34.81 11.42
CA PRO A 29 -5.75 34.13 10.14
C PRO A 29 -7.25 34.09 9.84
N GLN A 30 -7.66 34.59 8.68
CA GLN A 30 -9.06 34.51 8.29
C GLN A 30 -9.51 33.05 8.43
N PRO A 31 -10.66 32.79 9.07
CA PRO A 31 -11.14 31.43 9.23
C PRO A 31 -11.26 30.79 7.85
N ASP A 32 -10.68 29.60 7.70
CA ASP A 32 -10.78 28.84 6.46
C ASP A 32 -12.24 28.43 6.26
N GLU A 33 -12.93 29.09 5.34
CA GLU A 33 -14.37 28.88 5.06
C GLU A 33 -14.65 27.56 4.31
N ARG A 34 -13.60 26.81 3.95
CA ARG A 34 -13.73 25.53 3.25
C ARG A 34 -14.29 24.43 4.15
N VAL A 35 -15.02 23.50 3.54
CA VAL A 35 -15.55 22.32 4.23
C VAL A 35 -14.40 21.38 4.57
N LEU A 36 -14.12 21.17 5.85
CA LEU A 36 -13.14 20.19 6.31
C LEU A 36 -13.58 18.78 5.91
N VAL A 37 -12.65 18.02 5.34
CA VAL A 37 -12.88 16.63 4.92
C VAL A 37 -12.23 15.70 5.91
N HIS A 38 -13.03 14.79 6.48
CA HIS A 38 -12.57 13.78 7.42
C HIS A 38 -12.36 12.42 6.76
N THR A 39 -13.18 12.07 5.76
CA THR A 39 -13.16 10.75 5.12
C THR A 39 -13.18 10.87 3.60
N ALA A 40 -12.71 9.82 2.91
CA ALA A 40 -12.70 9.77 1.45
C ALA A 40 -14.10 9.89 0.81
N ASP A 41 -15.15 9.46 1.51
CA ASP A 41 -16.54 9.49 1.00
C ASP A 41 -17.17 10.89 0.99
N GLU A 42 -16.60 11.86 1.73
CA GLU A 42 -17.07 13.25 1.75
C GLU A 42 -16.62 14.04 0.51
N LEU A 43 -15.61 13.54 -0.21
CA LEU A 43 -15.11 14.18 -1.42
C LEU A 43 -16.02 13.86 -2.63
N PRO A 44 -16.21 14.81 -3.57
CA PRO A 44 -17.03 14.57 -4.75
C PRO A 44 -16.50 13.40 -5.57
N ARG A 45 -17.41 12.50 -5.95
CA ARG A 45 -17.14 11.45 -6.94
C ARG A 45 -17.56 11.99 -8.29
N ARG A 46 -16.58 12.18 -9.17
CA ARG A 46 -16.77 12.76 -10.49
C ARG A 46 -16.57 11.67 -11.53
N THR A 47 -17.38 11.72 -12.57
CA THR A 47 -17.26 10.85 -13.74
C THR A 47 -17.06 11.70 -14.99
N TYR A 48 -16.46 11.09 -16.00
CA TYR A 48 -16.17 11.72 -17.27
C TYR A 48 -16.62 10.82 -18.40
N SER A 49 -17.10 11.41 -19.49
CA SER A 49 -17.51 10.64 -20.67
C SER A 49 -16.36 10.49 -21.65
N VAL A 50 -15.93 9.26 -21.89
CA VAL A 50 -14.91 8.88 -22.87
C VAL A 50 -15.46 7.73 -23.70
N ARG A 51 -15.54 7.92 -25.02
CA ARG A 51 -16.08 6.91 -25.94
C ARG A 51 -15.05 6.49 -26.97
N GLY A 52 -15.19 5.27 -27.49
CA GLY A 52 -14.34 4.71 -28.56
C GLY A 52 -13.01 4.16 -28.03
N PRO A 53 -12.16 3.63 -28.93
CA PRO A 53 -10.87 3.04 -28.56
C PRO A 53 -9.97 4.07 -27.85
N ALA A 54 -9.33 3.65 -26.76
CA ALA A 54 -8.49 4.49 -25.91
C ALA A 54 -7.30 5.05 -26.69
N VAL A 55 -6.63 4.25 -27.54
CA VAL A 55 -5.50 4.73 -28.36
C VAL A 55 -5.94 5.85 -29.31
N GLU A 56 -7.09 5.69 -29.97
CA GLU A 56 -7.62 6.72 -30.87
C GLU A 56 -8.03 7.97 -30.11
N PHE A 57 -8.70 7.81 -28.96
CA PHE A 57 -9.04 8.91 -28.07
C PHE A 57 -7.78 9.68 -27.67
N LEU A 58 -6.77 8.96 -27.19
CA LEU A 58 -5.51 9.52 -26.72
C LEU A 58 -4.63 10.09 -27.83
N ARG A 59 -4.94 9.91 -29.12
CA ARG A 59 -4.22 10.55 -30.22
C ARG A 59 -4.82 11.89 -30.63
N ASP A 60 -6.10 12.10 -30.35
CA ASP A 60 -6.90 13.24 -30.80
C ASP A 60 -7.02 14.34 -29.73
N ASP A 61 -6.32 15.46 -29.95
CA ASP A 61 -6.38 16.62 -29.05
C ASP A 61 -7.79 17.18 -28.87
N SER A 62 -8.65 17.09 -29.90
CA SER A 62 -10.02 17.58 -29.81
C SER A 62 -10.88 16.78 -28.82
N ARG A 63 -10.43 15.57 -28.44
CA ARG A 63 -11.08 14.68 -27.47
C ARG A 63 -10.38 14.68 -26.11
N VAL A 64 -9.05 14.72 -26.10
CA VAL A 64 -8.26 14.74 -24.86
C VAL A 64 -8.37 16.07 -24.11
N LEU A 65 -8.34 17.21 -24.82
CA LEU A 65 -8.36 18.52 -24.17
C LEU A 65 -9.65 18.78 -23.38
N PRO A 66 -10.86 18.45 -23.88
CA PRO A 66 -12.08 18.54 -23.07
C PRO A 66 -12.03 17.70 -21.78
N LEU A 67 -11.47 16.49 -21.82
CA LEU A 67 -11.28 15.66 -20.62
C LEU A 67 -10.32 16.33 -19.63
N ALA A 68 -9.20 16.86 -20.12
CA ALA A 68 -8.23 17.58 -19.30
C ALA A 68 -8.83 18.83 -18.67
N ASP A 69 -9.61 19.63 -19.41
CA ASP A 69 -10.26 20.83 -18.91
C ASP A 69 -11.34 20.52 -17.87
N ALA A 70 -12.12 19.46 -18.06
CA ALA A 70 -13.10 18.99 -17.09
C ALA A 70 -12.40 18.56 -15.78
N LEU A 71 -11.38 17.70 -15.88
CA LEU A 71 -10.61 17.24 -14.73
C LEU A 71 -9.93 18.39 -13.98
N LEU A 72 -9.36 19.35 -14.70
CA LEU A 72 -8.74 20.54 -14.12
C LEU A 72 -9.73 21.40 -13.36
N THR A 73 -10.86 21.72 -14.00
CA THR A 73 -11.94 22.54 -13.42
C THR A 73 -12.43 21.91 -12.12
N ASP A 74 -12.64 20.60 -12.16
CA ASP A 74 -13.14 19.82 -11.06
C ASP A 74 -12.16 19.75 -9.88
N ALA A 75 -10.90 19.42 -10.14
CA ALA A 75 -9.88 19.34 -9.11
C ALA A 75 -9.63 20.72 -8.45
N LEU A 76 -9.66 21.81 -9.23
CA LEU A 76 -9.56 23.17 -8.69
C LEU A 76 -10.80 23.56 -7.87
N ALA A 77 -11.99 23.18 -8.32
CA ALA A 77 -13.23 23.41 -7.58
C ALA A 77 -13.22 22.66 -6.24
N ASP A 78 -12.68 21.45 -6.22
CA ASP A 78 -12.54 20.66 -4.99
C ASP A 78 -11.59 21.35 -4.00
N LEU A 79 -10.41 21.81 -4.46
CA LEU A 79 -9.46 22.55 -3.60
C LEU A 79 -9.99 23.89 -3.09
N LYS A 80 -10.92 24.51 -3.84
CA LYS A 80 -11.61 25.74 -3.45
C LYS A 80 -12.71 25.48 -2.43
N LYS A 81 -13.44 24.38 -2.54
CA LYS A 81 -14.60 24.06 -1.68
C LYS A 81 -14.19 23.34 -0.39
N PHE A 82 -13.19 22.46 -0.48
CA PHE A 82 -12.82 21.54 0.59
C PHE A 82 -11.45 21.85 1.16
N ARG A 83 -11.35 21.79 2.49
CA ARG A 83 -10.09 21.74 3.20
C ARG A 83 -9.73 20.26 3.36
N ILE A 84 -8.73 19.83 2.60
CA ILE A 84 -8.26 18.44 2.55
C ILE A 84 -6.93 18.39 3.30
N ASP A 85 -6.98 17.99 4.58
CA ASP A 85 -5.78 17.89 5.42
C ASP A 85 -5.04 16.55 5.21
N ASN A 86 -5.72 15.53 4.67
CA ASN A 86 -5.09 14.26 4.32
C ASN A 86 -4.09 14.44 3.16
N GLY A 87 -2.81 14.18 3.42
CA GLY A 87 -1.71 14.42 2.48
C GLY A 87 -1.85 13.64 1.17
N ASN A 88 -2.26 12.35 1.22
CA ASN A 88 -2.47 11.54 0.02
C ASN A 88 -3.65 12.05 -0.79
N ALA A 89 -4.79 12.30 -0.16
CA ALA A 89 -5.97 12.82 -0.86
C ALA A 89 -5.68 14.17 -1.54
N LEU A 90 -4.95 15.07 -0.85
CA LEU A 90 -4.55 16.35 -1.41
C LEU A 90 -3.55 16.19 -2.57
N LYS A 91 -2.56 15.30 -2.41
CA LYS A 91 -1.58 14.93 -3.45
C LYS A 91 -2.28 14.46 -4.72
N GLU A 92 -3.28 13.59 -4.62
CA GLU A 92 -4.02 13.09 -5.79
C GLU A 92 -4.73 14.21 -6.58
N ARG A 93 -5.23 15.28 -5.90
CA ARG A 93 -5.80 16.45 -6.59
C ARG A 93 -4.74 17.26 -7.29
N TYR A 94 -3.58 17.45 -6.66
CA TYR A 94 -2.45 18.11 -7.33
C TYR A 94 -1.95 17.32 -8.53
N LEU A 95 -1.92 15.99 -8.45
CA LEU A 95 -1.55 15.13 -9.58
C LEU A 95 -2.58 15.20 -10.71
N ALA A 96 -3.88 15.25 -10.40
CA ALA A 96 -4.93 15.48 -11.41
C ALA A 96 -4.73 16.79 -12.17
N ILE A 97 -4.45 17.88 -11.43
CA ILE A 97 -4.19 19.20 -12.00
C ILE A 97 -2.89 19.19 -12.83
N TYR A 98 -1.83 18.57 -12.32
CA TYR A 98 -0.57 18.37 -13.02
C TYR A 98 -0.78 17.67 -14.38
N GLN A 99 -1.50 16.55 -14.39
CA GLN A 99 -1.77 15.76 -15.59
C GLN A 99 -2.60 16.53 -16.61
N ALA A 100 -3.61 17.30 -16.14
CA ALA A 100 -4.42 18.13 -17.01
C ALA A 100 -3.62 19.27 -17.67
N TYR A 101 -2.77 19.97 -16.92
CA TYR A 101 -1.88 20.99 -17.50
C TYR A 101 -0.88 20.39 -18.48
N LEU A 102 -0.35 19.21 -18.19
CA LEU A 102 0.57 18.52 -19.08
C LEU A 102 -0.08 18.15 -20.41
N ALA A 103 -1.32 17.64 -20.36
CA ALA A 103 -2.13 17.35 -21.54
C ALA A 103 -2.43 18.61 -22.39
N ARG A 104 -2.58 19.77 -21.74
CA ARG A 104 -2.73 21.08 -22.40
C ARG A 104 -1.43 21.65 -22.97
N GLY A 105 -0.29 20.97 -22.76
CA GLY A 105 1.03 21.46 -23.16
C GLY A 105 1.54 22.64 -22.32
N ASP A 106 1.02 22.82 -21.11
CA ASP A 106 1.48 23.81 -20.13
C ASP A 106 2.37 23.15 -19.07
N ALA A 107 3.60 22.83 -19.48
CA ALA A 107 4.58 22.18 -18.62
C ALA A 107 4.94 23.01 -17.38
N GLN A 108 4.87 24.35 -17.48
CA GLN A 108 5.24 25.24 -16.37
C GLN A 108 4.21 25.16 -15.24
N SER A 109 2.91 25.24 -15.56
CA SER A 109 1.84 25.05 -14.58
C SER A 109 1.81 23.62 -14.06
N ALA A 110 2.04 22.63 -14.94
CA ALA A 110 2.17 21.24 -14.54
C ALA A 110 3.27 21.06 -13.46
N LEU A 111 4.45 21.65 -13.67
CA LEU A 111 5.55 21.58 -12.71
C LEU A 111 5.19 22.17 -11.34
N ALA A 112 4.48 23.30 -11.31
CA ALA A 112 4.08 23.93 -10.04
C ALA A 112 3.23 22.97 -9.18
N TYR A 113 2.33 22.20 -9.79
CA TYR A 113 1.51 21.22 -9.08
C TYR A 113 2.24 19.91 -8.81
N ALA A 114 3.15 19.49 -9.69
CA ALA A 114 4.04 18.36 -9.43
C ALA A 114 4.92 18.60 -8.19
N GLU A 115 5.48 19.79 -8.00
CA GLU A 115 6.27 20.10 -6.79
C GLU A 115 5.40 20.14 -5.51
N ARG A 116 4.14 20.58 -5.61
CA ARG A 116 3.21 20.52 -4.47
C ARG A 116 2.87 19.08 -4.10
N ALA A 117 2.59 18.23 -5.09
CA ALA A 117 2.39 16.80 -4.88
C ALA A 117 3.64 16.13 -4.29
N ARG A 118 4.83 16.47 -4.81
CA ARG A 118 6.13 15.99 -4.32
C ARG A 118 6.37 16.36 -2.85
N ALA A 119 6.00 17.57 -2.44
CA ALA A 119 6.15 18.03 -1.06
C ALA A 119 5.28 17.23 -0.07
N LEU A 120 4.20 16.60 -0.55
CA LEU A 120 3.31 15.74 0.25
C LEU A 120 3.69 14.26 0.19
N GLU A 121 4.63 13.87 -0.68
CA GLU A 121 4.99 12.46 -0.85
C GLU A 121 5.92 12.02 0.29
N SER A 122 5.48 11.05 1.09
CA SER A 122 6.25 10.53 2.22
C SER A 122 7.33 9.56 1.78
N LYS A 123 7.10 8.80 0.70
CA LYS A 123 7.98 7.71 0.26
C LYS A 123 9.14 8.24 -0.56
N ALA A 124 10.36 7.96 -0.14
CA ALA A 124 11.56 8.52 -0.76
C ALA A 124 11.64 8.28 -2.29
N VAL A 125 11.43 7.04 -2.75
CA VAL A 125 11.50 6.70 -4.18
C VAL A 125 10.44 7.46 -4.99
N ALA A 126 9.19 7.51 -4.52
CA ALA A 126 8.11 8.23 -5.20
C ALA A 126 8.33 9.76 -5.20
N ARG A 127 8.86 10.31 -4.10
CA ARG A 127 9.20 11.72 -4.00
C ARG A 127 10.28 12.13 -5.00
N HIS A 128 11.25 11.25 -5.24
CA HIS A 128 12.37 11.52 -6.15
C HIS A 128 12.05 11.19 -7.61
N SER A 129 11.02 10.39 -7.90
CA SER A 129 10.56 10.13 -9.27
C SER A 129 9.74 11.29 -9.85
N LEU A 130 9.08 12.09 -9.01
CA LEU A 130 8.24 13.20 -9.45
C LEU A 130 9.06 14.46 -9.77
N GLY A 131 9.09 14.84 -11.04
CA GLY A 131 9.63 16.13 -11.49
C GLY A 131 10.95 16.13 -12.29
N PRO A 132 11.96 15.25 -12.06
CA PRO A 132 13.21 15.26 -12.83
C PRO A 132 13.02 15.36 -14.35
N SER A 133 12.21 14.46 -14.92
CA SER A 133 11.90 14.45 -16.36
C SER A 133 11.17 15.71 -16.83
N LEU A 134 10.25 16.24 -16.02
CA LEU A 134 9.50 17.45 -16.36
C LEU A 134 10.37 18.71 -16.30
N ARG A 135 11.24 18.84 -15.29
CA ARG A 135 12.23 19.93 -15.21
C ARG A 135 13.22 19.86 -16.37
N ALA A 136 13.66 18.65 -16.74
CA ALA A 136 14.49 18.43 -17.92
C ALA A 136 13.77 18.81 -19.22
N ARG A 137 12.48 18.45 -19.36
CA ARG A 137 11.64 18.86 -20.49
C ARG A 137 11.57 20.38 -20.62
N ILE A 138 11.18 21.08 -19.56
CA ILE A 138 11.05 22.56 -19.57
C ILE A 138 12.39 23.24 -19.92
N ALA A 139 13.49 22.76 -19.34
CA ALA A 139 14.82 23.28 -19.63
C ALA A 139 15.21 23.07 -21.11
N ALA A 140 14.91 21.88 -21.65
CA ALA A 140 15.17 21.54 -23.04
C ALA A 140 14.31 22.36 -24.02
N GLU A 141 13.02 22.54 -23.73
CA GLU A 141 12.12 23.38 -24.55
C GLU A 141 12.67 24.82 -24.65
N LYS A 142 13.12 25.37 -23.51
CA LYS A 142 13.71 26.71 -23.45
C LYS A 142 15.04 26.81 -24.20
N ALA A 143 15.91 25.82 -24.05
CA ALA A 143 17.25 25.84 -24.65
C ALA A 143 17.21 25.60 -26.17
N ALA A 144 16.36 24.70 -26.63
CA ALA A 144 16.27 24.32 -28.04
C ALA A 144 15.32 25.22 -28.85
N GLY A 145 14.41 25.94 -28.18
CA GLY A 145 13.37 26.76 -28.83
C GLY A 145 12.32 25.92 -29.56
N THR A 146 12.18 24.64 -29.21
CA THR A 146 11.23 23.69 -29.80
C THR A 146 10.67 22.76 -28.72
N ARG A 147 9.46 22.25 -28.95
CA ARG A 147 8.83 21.21 -28.12
C ARG A 147 9.00 19.81 -28.68
N ASP A 148 9.63 19.69 -29.85
CA ASP A 148 9.86 18.41 -30.50
C ASP A 148 10.96 17.63 -29.77
N ALA A 149 10.57 16.52 -29.13
CA ALA A 149 11.47 15.62 -28.41
C ALA A 149 12.44 14.87 -29.34
N ASP A 150 12.20 14.90 -30.66
CA ASP A 150 13.08 14.32 -31.67
C ASP A 150 14.14 15.32 -32.18
N ASP A 151 14.01 16.63 -31.90
CA ASP A 151 15.03 17.63 -32.26
C ASP A 151 16.35 17.34 -31.52
N PRO A 152 17.49 17.22 -32.22
CA PRO A 152 18.78 16.93 -31.60
C PRO A 152 19.17 17.92 -30.48
N ARG A 153 18.86 19.21 -30.64
CA ARG A 153 19.13 20.25 -29.63
C ARG A 153 18.28 20.04 -28.38
N PHE A 154 17.02 19.64 -28.56
CA PHE A 154 16.15 19.28 -27.45
C PHE A 154 16.72 18.08 -26.70
N ARG A 155 17.07 17.00 -27.42
CA ARG A 155 17.58 15.76 -26.83
C ARG A 155 18.87 15.97 -26.05
N GLU A 156 19.79 16.78 -26.58
CA GLU A 156 21.04 17.14 -25.91
C GLU A 156 20.77 17.93 -24.62
N ALA A 157 19.96 18.98 -24.68
CA ALA A 157 19.61 19.80 -23.52
C ALA A 157 18.85 18.99 -22.45
N PHE A 158 17.94 18.11 -22.89
CA PHE A 158 17.19 17.21 -22.01
C PHE A 158 18.13 16.23 -21.29
N ARG A 159 19.04 15.58 -22.02
CA ARG A 159 20.03 14.66 -21.46
C ARG A 159 20.89 15.36 -20.41
N ALA A 160 21.41 16.55 -20.73
CA ALA A 160 22.25 17.31 -19.82
C ALA A 160 21.51 17.64 -18.52
N ARG A 161 20.30 18.20 -18.63
CA ARG A 161 19.52 18.57 -17.44
C ARG A 161 19.08 17.34 -16.64
N LEU A 162 18.66 16.25 -17.30
CA LEU A 162 18.22 15.04 -16.61
C LEU A 162 19.37 14.41 -15.81
N ARG A 163 20.60 14.47 -16.32
CA ARG A 163 21.79 14.00 -15.60
C ARG A 163 21.98 14.75 -14.28
N ASP A 164 21.86 16.07 -14.30
CA ASP A 164 21.96 16.89 -13.09
C ASP A 164 20.85 16.55 -12.09
N GLU A 165 19.62 16.36 -12.59
CA GLU A 165 18.47 15.99 -11.76
C GLU A 165 18.64 14.62 -11.11
N TYR A 166 19.18 13.62 -11.83
CA TYR A 166 19.45 12.29 -11.29
C TYR A 166 20.66 12.28 -10.34
N ALA A 167 21.71 13.03 -10.64
CA ALA A 167 22.90 13.14 -9.79
C ALA A 167 22.61 13.83 -8.44
N ALA A 168 21.54 14.64 -8.36
CA ALA A 168 21.09 15.27 -7.13
C ALA A 168 20.28 14.36 -6.20
N ILE A 169 19.93 13.15 -6.63
CA ILE A 169 19.15 12.19 -5.82
C ILE A 169 20.08 11.52 -4.80
N PRO A 170 19.64 11.33 -3.54
CA PRO A 170 20.40 10.58 -2.54
C PRO A 170 20.89 9.22 -3.10
N PRO A 171 22.18 8.85 -2.93
CA PRO A 171 22.76 7.68 -3.60
C PRO A 171 22.00 6.37 -3.42
N ASP A 172 21.46 6.13 -2.23
CA ASP A 172 20.67 4.95 -1.87
C ASP A 172 19.32 4.90 -2.61
N VAL A 173 18.61 6.03 -2.69
CA VAL A 173 17.36 6.17 -3.45
C VAL A 173 17.63 6.09 -4.96
N ALA A 174 18.71 6.74 -5.41
CA ALA A 174 19.13 6.77 -6.81
C ALA A 174 19.41 5.35 -7.32
N ARG A 175 20.10 4.49 -6.56
CA ARG A 175 20.35 3.10 -6.97
C ARG A 175 19.07 2.35 -7.29
N THR A 176 18.08 2.41 -6.42
CA THR A 176 16.80 1.70 -6.63
C THR A 176 16.00 2.29 -7.77
N MET A 177 15.84 3.61 -7.79
CA MET A 177 15.03 4.29 -8.79
C MET A 177 15.65 4.21 -10.19
N LEU A 178 16.94 4.52 -10.31
CA LEU A 178 17.63 4.59 -11.61
C LEU A 178 17.88 3.21 -12.19
N ALA A 179 18.10 2.17 -11.37
CA ALA A 179 18.28 0.80 -11.90
C ALA A 179 16.99 0.30 -12.59
N THR A 180 15.82 0.63 -12.04
CA THR A 180 14.53 0.35 -12.69
C THR A 180 14.39 1.11 -14.01
N ILE A 181 14.75 2.40 -14.04
CA ILE A 181 14.70 3.22 -15.27
C ILE A 181 15.68 2.67 -16.33
N GLN A 182 16.90 2.32 -15.94
CA GLN A 182 17.92 1.77 -16.82
C GLN A 182 17.47 0.46 -17.48
N ARG A 183 16.91 -0.48 -16.70
CA ARG A 183 16.42 -1.78 -17.22
C ARG A 183 15.20 -1.62 -18.13
N GLY A 184 14.27 -0.73 -17.76
CA GLY A 184 12.99 -0.58 -18.46
C GLY A 184 13.03 0.31 -19.71
N GLY A 185 13.96 1.27 -19.80
CA GLY A 185 13.88 2.33 -20.80
C GLY A 185 13.92 1.85 -22.26
N ALA A 186 14.58 0.74 -22.56
CA ALA A 186 14.62 0.17 -23.92
C ALA A 186 13.29 -0.54 -24.31
N ALA A 187 12.51 -0.99 -23.34
CA ALA A 187 11.22 -1.66 -23.58
C ALA A 187 10.06 -0.68 -23.76
N ILE A 188 10.24 0.60 -23.39
CA ILE A 188 9.23 1.64 -23.53
C ILE A 188 9.35 2.27 -24.92
N THR A 189 8.42 1.91 -25.81
CA THR A 189 8.30 2.44 -27.17
C THR A 189 6.86 2.92 -27.38
N PRO A 190 6.57 3.77 -28.38
CA PRO A 190 5.19 4.15 -28.69
C PRO A 190 4.29 2.92 -28.89
N GLN A 191 4.80 1.87 -29.56
CA GLN A 191 4.09 0.63 -29.79
C GLN A 191 3.82 -0.15 -28.51
N SER A 192 4.78 -0.23 -27.57
CA SER A 192 4.54 -0.92 -26.30
C SER A 192 3.56 -0.15 -25.40
N VAL A 193 3.60 1.18 -25.43
CA VAL A 193 2.60 2.02 -24.75
C VAL A 193 1.21 1.83 -25.36
N GLU A 194 1.07 1.77 -26.68
CA GLU A 194 -0.20 1.46 -27.34
C GLU A 194 -0.73 0.07 -26.98
N ALA A 195 0.14 -0.94 -26.95
CA ALA A 195 -0.25 -2.29 -26.54
C ALA A 195 -0.78 -2.28 -25.09
N VAL A 196 -0.12 -1.56 -24.18
CA VAL A 196 -0.59 -1.38 -22.79
C VAL A 196 -1.93 -0.65 -22.75
N ILE A 197 -2.09 0.43 -23.51
CA ILE A 197 -3.37 1.17 -23.57
C ILE A 197 -4.49 0.23 -24.04
N ALA A 198 -4.26 -0.52 -25.12
CA ALA A 198 -5.26 -1.42 -25.67
C ALA A 198 -5.61 -2.56 -24.71
N SER A 199 -4.61 -3.16 -24.04
CA SER A 199 -4.86 -4.29 -23.13
C SER A 199 -5.44 -3.87 -21.78
N THR A 200 -5.21 -2.64 -21.32
CA THR A 200 -5.63 -2.20 -19.99
C THR A 200 -6.80 -1.22 -20.00
N MET A 201 -6.84 -0.27 -20.95
CA MET A 201 -7.83 0.80 -20.95
C MET A 201 -9.08 0.46 -21.75
N ASP A 202 -8.95 -0.19 -22.92
CA ASP A 202 -10.12 -0.52 -23.76
C ASP A 202 -11.15 -1.40 -23.03
N PRO A 203 -10.76 -2.45 -22.27
CA PRO A 203 -11.72 -3.22 -21.47
C PRO A 203 -12.43 -2.36 -20.42
N LEU A 204 -11.70 -1.47 -19.74
CA LEU A 204 -12.26 -0.57 -18.73
C LEU A 204 -13.27 0.42 -19.34
N LEU A 205 -12.95 1.01 -20.49
CA LEU A 205 -13.84 1.94 -21.20
C LEU A 205 -15.12 1.24 -21.68
N SER A 206 -14.97 0.02 -22.20
CA SER A 206 -16.08 -0.80 -22.68
C SER A 206 -17.02 -1.19 -21.54
N ALA A 207 -16.48 -1.72 -20.44
CA ALA A 207 -17.25 -2.13 -19.26
C ALA A 207 -18.01 -0.96 -18.62
N ALA A 208 -17.42 0.24 -18.64
CA ALA A 208 -18.00 1.43 -18.05
C ALA A 208 -19.05 2.13 -18.94
N GLY A 209 -19.35 1.61 -20.14
CA GLY A 209 -20.25 2.26 -21.10
C GLY A 209 -19.79 3.66 -21.53
N GLY A 210 -18.49 3.94 -21.35
CA GLY A 210 -17.87 5.23 -21.57
C GLY A 210 -17.93 6.23 -20.42
N GLU A 211 -18.51 5.92 -19.26
CA GLU A 211 -18.47 6.80 -18.07
C GLU A 211 -17.37 6.36 -17.11
N ILE A 212 -16.27 7.12 -17.04
CA ILE A 212 -15.06 6.74 -16.30
C ILE A 212 -14.88 7.56 -15.04
N THR A 213 -14.18 6.99 -14.04
CA THR A 213 -13.84 7.71 -12.80
C THR A 213 -12.68 8.69 -12.97
N VAL A 214 -12.43 9.52 -11.95
CA VAL A 214 -11.26 10.41 -11.88
C VAL A 214 -9.95 9.65 -12.04
N GLU A 215 -9.83 8.47 -11.43
CA GLU A 215 -8.62 7.65 -11.49
C GLU A 215 -8.36 7.16 -12.92
N VAL A 216 -9.39 6.68 -13.61
CA VAL A 216 -9.28 6.25 -15.02
C VAL A 216 -8.98 7.44 -15.93
N ALA A 217 -9.64 8.60 -15.71
CA ALA A 217 -9.36 9.81 -16.47
C ALA A 217 -7.91 10.27 -16.33
N ARG A 218 -7.37 10.23 -15.11
CA ARG A 218 -5.97 10.53 -14.82
C ARG A 218 -5.01 9.55 -15.47
N SER A 219 -5.32 8.25 -15.42
CA SER A 219 -4.53 7.21 -16.10
C SER A 219 -4.49 7.45 -17.61
N LEU A 220 -5.62 7.82 -18.23
CA LEU A 220 -5.66 8.20 -19.65
C LEU A 220 -4.74 9.40 -19.94
N LEU A 221 -4.79 10.47 -19.13
CA LEU A 221 -3.91 11.63 -19.34
C LEU A 221 -2.42 11.31 -19.09
N ASP A 222 -2.11 10.42 -18.15
CA ASP A 222 -0.74 9.94 -17.94
C ASP A 222 -0.23 9.12 -19.13
N LEU A 223 -1.10 8.27 -19.69
CA LEU A 223 -0.82 7.48 -20.90
C LEU A 223 -0.73 8.35 -22.15
N ARG A 224 -1.47 9.47 -22.25
CA ARG A 224 -1.25 10.48 -23.29
C ARG A 224 0.18 10.99 -23.25
N ASP A 225 0.67 11.41 -22.08
CA ASP A 225 2.05 11.89 -21.95
C ASP A 225 3.06 10.76 -22.21
N ALA A 226 2.76 9.52 -21.80
CA ALA A 226 3.56 8.35 -22.13
C ALA A 226 3.75 8.20 -23.64
N LEU A 227 2.64 8.25 -24.38
CA LEU A 227 2.56 8.03 -25.82
C LEU A 227 3.24 9.16 -26.61
N VAL A 228 2.97 10.42 -26.24
CA VAL A 228 3.42 11.58 -27.03
C VAL A 228 4.82 12.08 -26.67
N PHE A 229 5.28 11.82 -25.44
CA PHE A 229 6.54 12.35 -24.94
C PHE A 229 7.44 11.28 -24.32
N ARG A 230 7.00 10.57 -23.27
CA ARG A 230 7.93 9.72 -22.48
C ARG A 230 8.52 8.58 -23.30
N ALA A 231 7.77 7.98 -24.21
CA ALA A 231 8.28 6.92 -25.08
C ALA A 231 9.46 7.37 -25.97
N LYS A 232 9.51 8.64 -26.37
CA LYS A 232 10.59 9.20 -27.21
C LYS A 232 11.89 9.46 -26.42
N ILE A 233 11.76 9.77 -25.14
CA ILE A 233 12.87 10.11 -24.24
C ILE A 233 13.29 8.96 -23.32
N ALA A 234 12.52 7.88 -23.24
CA ALA A 234 12.80 6.73 -22.38
C ALA A 234 14.20 6.13 -22.63
N PRO A 235 14.69 5.97 -23.87
CA PRO A 235 16.07 5.53 -24.10
C PRO A 235 17.12 6.48 -23.52
N ILE A 236 16.93 7.80 -23.67
CA ILE A 236 17.83 8.81 -23.07
C ILE A 236 17.80 8.70 -21.55
N ALA A 237 16.61 8.55 -20.96
CA ALA A 237 16.45 8.42 -19.52
C ALA A 237 17.16 7.17 -18.98
N ALA A 238 17.09 6.04 -19.69
CA ALA A 238 17.81 4.81 -19.37
C ALA A 238 19.33 4.97 -19.47
N GLU A 239 19.82 5.62 -20.54
CA GLU A 239 21.25 5.89 -20.72
C GLU A 239 21.78 6.79 -19.60
N VAL A 240 21.11 7.90 -19.31
CA VAL A 240 21.50 8.83 -18.24
C VAL A 240 21.43 8.15 -16.87
N ALA A 241 20.41 7.33 -16.63
CA ALA A 241 20.32 6.53 -15.41
C ALA A 241 21.55 5.61 -15.27
N GLY A 242 21.94 4.92 -16.33
CA GLY A 242 23.14 4.08 -16.36
C GLY A 242 24.45 4.85 -16.14
N GLU A 243 24.58 6.04 -16.73
CA GLU A 243 25.73 6.93 -16.52
C GLU A 243 25.85 7.34 -15.05
N VAL A 244 24.76 7.80 -14.44
CA VAL A 244 24.73 8.23 -13.03
C VAL A 244 24.99 7.05 -12.09
N LEU A 245 24.35 5.89 -12.34
CA LEU A 245 24.60 4.66 -11.58
C LEU A 245 26.07 4.24 -11.62
N SER A 246 26.70 4.28 -12.79
CA SER A 246 28.12 3.95 -12.94
C SER A 246 29.01 4.87 -12.10
N GLY A 247 28.64 6.15 -11.99
CA GLY A 247 29.32 7.13 -11.14
C GLY A 247 29.17 6.88 -9.63
N LEU A 248 28.14 6.15 -9.20
CA LEU A 248 27.92 5.77 -7.79
C LEU A 248 28.72 4.53 -7.35
N GLY A 249 29.49 3.90 -8.26
CA GLY A 249 30.22 2.66 -8.03
C GLY A 249 29.38 1.40 -8.34
N ALA A 250 29.99 0.21 -8.22
CA ALA A 250 29.30 -1.07 -8.47
C ALA A 250 27.99 -1.17 -7.70
N ASN A 251 26.98 -1.84 -8.29
CA ASN A 251 25.69 -2.13 -7.67
C ASN A 251 25.90 -2.74 -6.28
N ALA A 252 25.84 -1.92 -5.24
CA ALA A 252 25.54 -2.45 -3.92
C ALA A 252 24.09 -2.90 -4.01
N GLU A 253 23.86 -4.20 -3.93
CA GLU A 253 22.54 -4.74 -3.60
C GLU A 253 21.94 -3.91 -2.45
N PRO A 254 20.62 -3.68 -2.44
CA PRO A 254 19.97 -3.04 -1.30
C PRO A 254 20.50 -3.70 -0.03
N GLN A 255 20.98 -2.88 0.91
CA GLN A 255 21.59 -3.39 2.13
C GLN A 255 20.57 -4.31 2.82
N ASP A 256 20.92 -5.58 3.01
CA ASP A 256 20.07 -6.50 3.77
C ASP A 256 20.21 -6.22 5.27
N LEU A 257 19.28 -5.41 5.79
CA LEU A 257 19.16 -5.11 7.22
C LEU A 257 18.29 -6.13 7.95
N TRP A 258 17.61 -7.02 7.24
CA TRP A 258 16.59 -7.90 7.79
C TRP A 258 17.12 -9.26 8.23
N THR A 259 17.95 -9.91 7.42
CA THR A 259 18.56 -11.20 7.80
C THR A 259 19.24 -11.12 9.18
N PRO A 260 20.03 -10.08 9.51
CA PRO A 260 20.62 -9.92 10.84
C PRO A 260 19.62 -9.74 11.99
N ARG A 261 18.39 -9.29 11.72
CA ARG A 261 17.30 -9.14 12.71
C ARG A 261 16.51 -10.42 12.93
N THR A 262 16.66 -11.44 12.08
CA THR A 262 15.98 -12.72 12.27
C THR A 262 16.62 -13.53 13.40
N ILE A 263 15.82 -14.41 14.00
CA ILE A 263 16.28 -15.35 15.02
C ILE A 263 15.45 -16.63 14.95
N ALA A 264 16.09 -17.79 15.00
CA ALA A 264 15.42 -19.08 15.14
C ALA A 264 15.42 -19.52 16.61
N LEU A 265 14.42 -20.33 16.99
CA LEU A 265 14.47 -21.10 18.23
C LEU A 265 14.90 -22.54 17.92
N GLU A 266 15.74 -23.11 18.78
CA GLU A 266 16.14 -24.50 18.66
C GLU A 266 15.07 -25.43 19.25
N ALA A 267 14.85 -26.58 18.63
CA ALA A 267 13.87 -27.55 19.13
C ALA A 267 14.23 -28.13 20.51
N SER A 268 15.48 -27.98 20.94
CA SER A 268 15.98 -28.36 22.26
C SER A 268 15.75 -27.29 23.33
N GLU A 269 15.27 -26.09 22.96
CA GLU A 269 14.97 -25.04 23.92
C GLU A 269 13.84 -25.44 24.87
N GLN A 270 13.93 -24.99 26.12
CA GLN A 270 12.84 -25.13 27.08
C GLN A 270 11.72 -24.14 26.71
N ALA A 271 10.83 -24.58 25.82
CA ALA A 271 9.72 -23.78 25.31
C ALA A 271 8.46 -24.63 25.14
N SER A 272 7.30 -23.98 25.13
CA SER A 272 5.99 -24.62 25.02
C SER A 272 5.37 -24.39 23.63
N PRO A 273 4.64 -25.37 23.07
CA PRO A 273 3.88 -25.14 21.86
C PRO A 273 2.92 -23.96 21.99
N THR A 274 2.88 -23.08 20.99
CA THR A 274 1.98 -21.92 20.96
C THR A 274 1.06 -22.00 19.76
N VAL A 275 -0.25 -21.92 19.98
CA VAL A 275 -1.23 -21.90 18.89
C VAL A 275 -1.40 -20.47 18.38
N ILE A 276 -1.20 -20.28 17.07
CA ILE A 276 -1.53 -19.05 16.35
C ILE A 276 -2.51 -19.35 15.24
N ALA A 277 -3.26 -18.35 14.79
CA ALA A 277 -4.13 -18.47 13.64
C ALA A 277 -3.64 -17.61 12.48
N ILE A 278 -3.74 -18.16 11.28
CA ILE A 278 -3.62 -17.44 10.02
C ILE A 278 -5.02 -17.38 9.43
N TRP A 279 -5.63 -16.19 9.50
CA TRP A 279 -6.92 -15.92 8.89
C TRP A 279 -6.70 -15.30 7.52
N ASP A 280 -6.78 -16.17 6.51
CA ASP A 280 -6.27 -15.93 5.15
C ASP A 280 -6.98 -16.86 4.17
N THR A 281 -6.43 -17.15 2.99
CA THR A 281 -7.11 -17.88 1.91
C THR A 281 -6.99 -19.41 2.01
N GLY A 282 -6.51 -19.93 3.15
CA GLY A 282 -6.23 -21.36 3.37
C GLY A 282 -4.75 -21.75 3.24
N ILE A 283 -4.41 -22.94 3.71
CA ILE A 283 -3.02 -23.41 3.87
C ILE A 283 -2.89 -24.84 3.33
N ASP A 284 -1.85 -25.11 2.54
CA ASP A 284 -1.40 -26.46 2.25
C ASP A 284 -0.67 -27.04 3.48
N ALA A 285 -1.42 -27.68 4.39
CA ALA A 285 -0.89 -28.21 5.65
C ALA A 285 0.23 -29.25 5.46
N SER A 286 0.30 -29.89 4.28
CA SER A 286 1.30 -30.93 3.98
C SER A 286 2.74 -30.40 3.99
N LEU A 287 2.92 -29.09 3.78
CA LEU A 287 4.22 -28.42 3.81
C LEU A 287 4.72 -28.15 5.24
N TYR A 288 3.83 -28.22 6.24
CA TYR A 288 4.10 -27.80 7.62
C TYR A 288 3.76 -28.89 8.66
N PRO A 289 4.16 -30.16 8.48
CA PRO A 289 3.63 -31.30 9.25
C PRO A 289 3.90 -31.22 10.77
N ARG A 290 4.91 -30.46 11.20
CA ARG A 290 5.24 -30.25 12.62
C ARG A 290 4.68 -28.97 13.21
N ASN A 291 4.20 -28.08 12.34
CA ASN A 291 3.81 -26.73 12.68
C ASN A 291 2.31 -26.50 12.57
N MET A 292 1.52 -27.41 12.04
CA MET A 292 0.06 -27.27 12.03
C MET A 292 -0.54 -27.63 13.40
N TRP A 293 -1.52 -26.84 13.84
CA TRP A 293 -2.42 -27.22 14.92
C TRP A 293 -3.31 -28.37 14.44
N THR A 294 -3.61 -29.32 15.32
CA THR A 294 -4.50 -30.44 15.01
C THR A 294 -5.65 -30.44 16.02
N ASN A 295 -6.90 -30.39 15.56
CA ASN A 295 -8.06 -30.56 16.43
C ASN A 295 -8.00 -31.97 17.03
N PRO A 296 -7.78 -32.12 18.35
CA PRO A 296 -7.63 -33.44 18.96
C PRO A 296 -8.96 -34.21 19.06
N LEU A 297 -10.08 -33.54 18.80
CA LEU A 297 -11.42 -34.12 18.87
C LEU A 297 -11.91 -34.64 17.51
N GLU A 298 -11.23 -34.28 16.42
CA GLU A 298 -11.64 -34.59 15.06
C GLU A 298 -10.87 -35.76 14.44
N ARG A 299 -11.59 -36.56 13.64
CA ARG A 299 -11.03 -37.60 12.78
C ARG A 299 -11.45 -37.31 11.34
N ARG A 300 -10.66 -37.80 10.40
CA ARG A 300 -10.99 -37.67 8.98
C ARG A 300 -11.97 -38.77 8.56
N ASN A 301 -13.23 -38.63 8.94
CA ASN A 301 -14.28 -39.64 8.71
C ASN A 301 -15.53 -39.05 8.03
N GLY A 302 -15.53 -37.76 7.68
CA GLY A 302 -16.68 -37.06 7.11
C GLY A 302 -17.78 -36.77 8.12
N VAL A 303 -17.44 -36.70 9.41
CA VAL A 303 -18.36 -36.44 10.52
C VAL A 303 -17.76 -35.32 11.37
N ASP A 304 -18.61 -34.39 11.80
CA ASP A 304 -18.30 -33.45 12.89
C ASP A 304 -18.29 -34.23 14.21
N ASP A 305 -17.12 -34.73 14.59
CA ASP A 305 -16.93 -35.64 15.74
C ASP A 305 -17.11 -34.90 17.08
N ASP A 306 -16.80 -33.61 17.13
CA ASP A 306 -16.85 -32.78 18.34
C ASP A 306 -18.15 -31.94 18.46
N GLY A 307 -18.98 -31.93 17.42
CA GLY A 307 -20.27 -31.24 17.36
C GLY A 307 -20.14 -29.73 17.30
N ASN A 308 -19.01 -29.20 16.82
CA ASN A 308 -18.73 -27.77 16.76
C ASN A 308 -19.36 -27.07 15.53
N GLY A 309 -19.98 -27.83 14.62
CA GLY A 309 -20.62 -27.37 13.40
C GLY A 309 -19.75 -27.42 12.15
N PHE A 310 -18.54 -27.99 12.23
CA PHE A 310 -17.60 -28.13 11.12
C PHE A 310 -17.19 -29.60 10.98
N ILE A 311 -17.34 -30.14 9.77
CA ILE A 311 -16.96 -31.52 9.47
C ILE A 311 -15.45 -31.57 9.21
N ASP A 312 -14.76 -32.51 9.85
CA ASP A 312 -13.34 -32.81 9.65
C ASP A 312 -12.42 -31.55 9.74
N ASP A 313 -12.68 -30.62 10.67
CA ASP A 313 -11.91 -29.36 10.86
C ASP A 313 -10.53 -29.56 11.52
N ARG A 314 -9.79 -30.55 11.00
CA ARG A 314 -8.55 -31.06 11.59
C ARG A 314 -7.48 -30.00 11.78
N HIS A 315 -7.31 -29.07 10.84
CA HIS A 315 -6.28 -28.02 10.89
C HIS A 315 -6.87 -26.60 10.98
N GLY A 316 -8.17 -26.51 11.29
CA GLY A 316 -8.95 -25.29 11.31
C GLY A 316 -10.16 -25.37 10.38
N ILE A 317 -10.78 -24.21 10.13
CA ILE A 317 -12.09 -24.10 9.49
C ILE A 317 -12.02 -23.29 8.20
N SER A 318 -12.91 -23.61 7.26
CA SER A 318 -12.92 -23.05 5.92
C SER A 318 -14.30 -22.55 5.51
N PHE A 319 -14.30 -21.47 4.73
CA PHE A 319 -15.50 -20.80 4.29
C PHE A 319 -15.43 -20.41 2.81
N SER A 320 -16.52 -20.67 2.11
CA SER A 320 -16.76 -20.14 0.76
C SER A 320 -17.40 -18.74 0.82
N GLY A 321 -17.60 -18.14 -0.37
CA GLY A 321 -18.35 -16.91 -0.56
C GLY A 321 -19.69 -16.92 0.19
N GLY A 322 -20.06 -15.77 0.75
CA GLY A 322 -21.27 -15.68 1.57
C GLY A 322 -21.09 -16.15 3.02
N ALA A 323 -19.86 -16.39 3.48
CA ALA A 323 -19.53 -16.86 4.84
C ALA A 323 -20.16 -18.22 5.19
N LEU A 324 -20.20 -19.11 4.20
CA LEU A 324 -20.73 -20.47 4.32
C LEU A 324 -19.60 -21.46 4.65
N PRO A 325 -19.71 -22.28 5.70
CA PRO A 325 -18.73 -23.33 6.00
C PRO A 325 -18.58 -24.32 4.84
N ILE A 326 -17.35 -24.73 4.57
CA ILE A 326 -17.02 -25.77 3.57
C ILE A 326 -15.98 -26.75 4.13
N GLU A 327 -15.94 -27.96 3.57
CA GLU A 327 -14.89 -28.93 3.83
C GLU A 327 -13.62 -28.62 3.03
N GLY A 328 -12.45 -28.93 3.61
CA GLY A 328 -11.14 -28.82 2.96
C GLY A 328 -10.38 -27.54 3.32
N GLU A 329 -9.05 -27.57 3.19
CA GLU A 329 -8.14 -26.54 3.72
C GLU A 329 -7.82 -25.40 2.74
N LEU A 330 -8.19 -25.57 1.47
CA LEU A 330 -7.86 -24.67 0.37
C LEU A 330 -9.09 -24.39 -0.50
N ALA A 331 -9.11 -23.20 -1.12
CA ALA A 331 -10.15 -22.81 -2.06
C ALA A 331 -10.28 -23.80 -3.23
N SER A 332 -11.50 -23.94 -3.76
CA SER A 332 -11.75 -24.83 -4.90
C SER A 332 -11.19 -24.27 -6.20
N LEU A 333 -10.45 -25.09 -6.94
CA LEU A 333 -9.90 -24.76 -8.26
C LEU A 333 -10.70 -25.40 -9.42
N ARG A 334 -11.90 -25.92 -9.16
CA ARG A 334 -12.70 -26.65 -10.18
C ARG A 334 -13.06 -25.81 -11.40
N ALA A 335 -13.09 -24.49 -11.25
CA ALA A 335 -13.52 -23.57 -12.29
C ALA A 335 -12.34 -22.90 -13.01
N LEU A 336 -11.10 -23.37 -12.81
CA LEU A 336 -9.98 -22.92 -13.63
C LEU A 336 -10.15 -23.40 -15.08
N THR A 337 -9.79 -22.54 -16.03
CA THR A 337 -9.71 -22.92 -17.44
C THR A 337 -8.36 -23.56 -17.78
N THR A 338 -7.31 -23.16 -17.06
CA THR A 338 -5.95 -23.68 -17.16
C THR A 338 -5.76 -24.86 -16.21
N ASP A 339 -4.99 -25.86 -16.62
CA ASP A 339 -4.55 -26.93 -15.72
C ASP A 339 -3.93 -26.35 -14.43
N ARG A 340 -4.26 -26.94 -13.28
CA ARG A 340 -3.86 -26.42 -11.97
C ARG A 340 -2.34 -26.27 -11.83
N ALA A 341 -1.56 -27.27 -12.23
CA ALA A 341 -0.11 -27.22 -12.10
C ALA A 341 0.46 -26.13 -13.01
N ARG A 342 -0.09 -25.99 -14.22
CA ARG A 342 0.29 -24.92 -15.13
C ARG A 342 -0.09 -23.54 -14.61
N ALA A 343 -1.30 -23.36 -14.08
CA ALA A 343 -1.76 -22.10 -13.50
C ALA A 343 -0.87 -21.66 -12.33
N LEU A 344 -0.41 -22.60 -11.49
CA LEU A 344 0.51 -22.33 -10.40
C LEU A 344 1.90 -21.85 -10.90
N GLU A 345 2.44 -22.50 -11.94
CA GLU A 345 3.71 -22.07 -12.56
C GLU A 345 3.59 -20.69 -13.21
N LEU A 346 2.47 -20.41 -13.87
CA LEU A 346 2.20 -19.10 -14.46
C LEU A 346 2.03 -18.02 -13.39
N PHE A 347 1.38 -18.35 -12.26
CA PHE A 347 1.27 -17.44 -11.12
C PHE A 347 2.66 -17.13 -10.52
N ALA A 348 3.50 -18.15 -10.31
CA ALA A 348 4.88 -17.94 -9.86
C ALA A 348 5.68 -17.08 -10.84
N GLY A 349 5.56 -17.35 -12.15
CA GLY A 349 6.19 -16.55 -13.20
C GLY A 349 5.69 -15.11 -13.22
N GLN A 350 4.40 -14.87 -12.99
CA GLN A 350 3.82 -13.52 -12.89
C GLN A 350 4.42 -12.76 -11.70
N LEU A 351 4.49 -13.38 -10.51
CA LEU A 351 5.08 -12.74 -9.34
C LEU A 351 6.53 -12.33 -9.58
N GLU A 352 7.33 -13.24 -10.14
CA GLU A 352 8.74 -12.96 -10.45
C GLU A 352 8.88 -11.87 -11.53
N ALA A 353 8.04 -11.89 -12.57
CA ALA A 353 8.04 -10.87 -13.61
C ALA A 353 7.66 -9.48 -13.06
N VAL A 354 6.61 -9.38 -12.22
CA VAL A 354 6.18 -8.15 -11.57
C VAL A 354 7.26 -7.62 -10.62
N ALA A 355 8.00 -8.51 -9.95
CA ALA A 355 9.14 -8.18 -9.12
C ALA A 355 10.40 -7.75 -9.91
N GLY A 356 10.38 -7.85 -11.25
CA GLY A 356 11.53 -7.56 -12.11
C GLY A 356 12.65 -8.60 -12.00
N ILE A 357 12.33 -9.82 -11.57
CA ILE A 357 13.24 -10.96 -11.46
C ILE A 357 13.32 -11.67 -12.83
N ASP A 358 14.49 -11.71 -13.43
CA ASP A 358 14.72 -12.50 -14.66
C ASP A 358 14.93 -13.98 -14.31
N SER A 359 13.89 -14.78 -14.50
CA SER A 359 13.91 -16.23 -14.28
C SER A 359 13.34 -16.98 -15.49
N PRO A 360 13.57 -18.31 -15.60
CA PRO A 360 12.88 -19.13 -16.60
C PRO A 360 11.34 -19.03 -16.51
N ARG A 361 10.77 -18.97 -15.30
CA ARG A 361 9.31 -18.88 -15.09
C ARG A 361 8.77 -17.51 -15.48
N ALA A 362 9.47 -16.44 -15.12
CA ALA A 362 9.11 -15.08 -15.52
C ALA A 362 9.13 -14.91 -17.04
N ARG A 363 10.19 -15.41 -17.72
CA ARG A 363 10.27 -15.38 -19.19
C ARG A 363 9.19 -16.21 -19.85
N ASP A 364 8.88 -17.39 -19.33
CA ASP A 364 7.78 -18.24 -19.83
C ASP A 364 6.41 -17.54 -19.68
N TYR A 365 6.12 -16.94 -18.52
CA TYR A 365 4.90 -16.14 -18.32
C TYR A 365 4.81 -14.99 -19.32
N MET A 366 5.85 -14.15 -19.41
CA MET A 366 5.88 -12.99 -20.31
C MET A 366 5.75 -13.39 -21.78
N SER A 367 6.45 -14.44 -22.20
CA SER A 367 6.36 -14.95 -23.57
C SER A 367 4.97 -15.47 -23.92
N ARG A 368 4.26 -16.08 -22.97
CA ARG A 368 2.89 -16.55 -23.18
C ARG A 368 1.90 -15.41 -23.28
N VAL A 369 1.92 -14.49 -22.32
CA VAL A 369 1.00 -13.34 -22.32
C VAL A 369 1.16 -12.54 -23.62
N SER A 370 2.40 -12.36 -24.08
CA SER A 370 2.69 -11.63 -25.32
C SER A 370 2.19 -12.33 -26.60
N ALA A 371 1.92 -13.64 -26.54
CA ALA A 371 1.48 -14.45 -27.68
C ALA A 371 -0.03 -14.73 -27.67
N MET A 372 -0.76 -14.32 -26.62
CA MET A 372 -2.19 -14.58 -26.44
C MET A 372 -3.05 -13.48 -27.05
N GLU A 373 -4.20 -13.88 -27.59
CA GLU A 373 -5.25 -12.93 -27.97
C GLU A 373 -5.89 -12.29 -26.72
N PRO A 374 -6.47 -11.08 -26.79
CA PRO A 374 -7.02 -10.38 -25.62
C PRO A 374 -8.02 -11.21 -24.79
N ALA A 375 -8.88 -12.00 -25.44
CA ALA A 375 -9.85 -12.86 -24.75
C ALA A 375 -9.16 -14.01 -23.98
N GLU A 376 -8.04 -14.53 -24.48
CA GLU A 376 -7.26 -15.56 -23.78
C GLU A 376 -6.51 -14.95 -22.58
N GLN A 377 -6.03 -13.71 -22.72
CA GLN A 377 -5.41 -12.98 -21.61
C GLN A 377 -6.43 -12.75 -20.48
N GLU A 378 -7.66 -12.38 -20.80
CA GLU A 378 -8.74 -12.19 -19.81
C GLU A 378 -9.01 -13.48 -19.03
N LEU A 379 -9.11 -14.63 -19.72
CA LEU A 379 -9.29 -15.94 -19.08
C LEU A 379 -8.12 -16.30 -18.17
N LEU A 380 -6.88 -16.07 -18.63
CA LEU A 380 -5.70 -16.31 -17.82
C LEU A 380 -5.69 -15.42 -16.57
N LEU A 381 -5.99 -14.12 -16.71
CA LEU A 381 -6.05 -13.21 -15.57
C LEU A 381 -7.10 -13.65 -14.55
N SER A 382 -8.29 -14.06 -14.99
CA SER A 382 -9.32 -14.66 -14.12
C SER A 382 -8.81 -15.93 -13.41
N ASP A 383 -8.06 -16.80 -14.09
CA ASP A 383 -7.47 -17.99 -13.47
C ASP A 383 -6.41 -17.61 -12.42
N LEU A 384 -5.59 -16.59 -12.67
CA LEU A 384 -4.56 -16.11 -11.74
C LEU A 384 -5.17 -15.42 -10.52
N GLU A 385 -6.27 -14.67 -10.68
CA GLU A 385 -7.05 -14.11 -9.58
C GLU A 385 -7.62 -15.21 -8.68
N ARG A 386 -8.13 -16.30 -9.26
CA ARG A 386 -8.57 -17.47 -8.49
C ARG A 386 -7.41 -18.17 -7.80
N MET A 387 -6.26 -18.23 -8.47
CA MET A 387 -5.05 -18.81 -7.89
C MET A 387 -4.57 -18.03 -6.67
N PHE A 388 -4.74 -16.70 -6.63
CA PHE A 388 -4.43 -15.90 -5.44
C PHE A 388 -5.11 -16.47 -4.17
N PHE A 389 -6.41 -16.76 -4.25
CA PHE A 389 -7.18 -17.36 -3.15
C PHE A 389 -6.81 -18.81 -2.84
N TYR A 390 -5.95 -19.43 -3.64
CA TYR A 390 -5.44 -20.77 -3.39
C TYR A 390 -4.03 -20.75 -2.77
N VAL A 391 -3.24 -19.71 -3.04
CA VAL A 391 -1.80 -19.69 -2.72
C VAL A 391 -1.42 -18.76 -1.57
N HIS A 392 -2.16 -17.66 -1.37
CA HIS A 392 -1.74 -16.57 -0.48
C HIS A 392 -1.55 -17.03 0.97
N GLY A 393 -2.54 -17.73 1.55
CA GLY A 393 -2.45 -18.20 2.94
C GLY A 393 -1.32 -19.20 3.19
N THR A 394 -0.98 -20.05 2.21
CA THR A 394 0.19 -20.94 2.30
C THR A 394 1.49 -20.15 2.37
N HIS A 395 1.61 -19.10 1.56
CA HIS A 395 2.78 -18.23 1.56
C HIS A 395 2.95 -17.51 2.91
N VAL A 396 1.85 -16.93 3.42
CA VAL A 396 1.79 -16.26 4.73
C VAL A 396 2.14 -17.23 5.86
N ALA A 397 1.63 -18.46 5.83
CA ALA A 397 1.92 -19.49 6.83
C ALA A 397 3.41 -19.86 6.87
N GLY A 398 4.07 -19.98 5.70
CA GLY A 398 5.51 -20.24 5.64
C GLY A 398 6.34 -19.16 6.35
N VAL A 399 5.99 -17.89 6.17
CA VAL A 399 6.64 -16.77 6.91
C VAL A 399 6.36 -16.88 8.41
N ALA A 400 5.14 -17.25 8.79
CA ALA A 400 4.74 -17.35 10.19
C ALA A 400 5.42 -18.52 10.95
N VAL A 401 5.90 -19.55 10.26
CA VAL A 401 6.55 -20.72 10.89
C VAL A 401 8.08 -20.70 10.85
N GLU A 402 8.68 -19.83 10.03
CA GLU A 402 10.12 -19.81 9.78
C GLU A 402 10.94 -19.73 11.09
N GLY A 403 11.86 -20.68 11.27
CA GLY A 403 12.70 -20.79 12.45
C GLY A 403 11.96 -20.97 13.79
N ASN A 404 10.70 -21.45 13.79
CA ASN A 404 9.92 -21.67 15.00
C ASN A 404 9.41 -23.12 15.09
N PRO A 405 10.07 -24.03 15.82
CA PRO A 405 9.59 -25.41 15.99
C PRO A 405 8.39 -25.54 16.95
N PHE A 406 8.08 -24.49 17.72
CA PHE A 406 7.05 -24.50 18.76
C PHE A 406 5.70 -23.92 18.30
N VAL A 407 5.63 -23.26 17.15
CA VAL A 407 4.36 -22.73 16.65
C VAL A 407 3.43 -23.85 16.17
N ARG A 408 2.13 -23.69 16.42
CA ARG A 408 1.02 -24.52 15.93
C ARG A 408 0.04 -23.61 15.19
N VAL A 409 0.05 -23.65 13.87
CA VAL A 409 -0.76 -22.82 12.99
C VAL A 409 -2.12 -23.46 12.79
N LEU A 410 -3.16 -22.70 13.13
CA LEU A 410 -4.55 -22.99 12.82
C LEU A 410 -4.97 -22.14 11.61
N SER A 411 -5.59 -22.78 10.62
CA SER A 411 -6.08 -22.09 9.42
C SER A 411 -7.52 -21.59 9.62
N ILE A 412 -7.78 -20.31 9.34
CA ILE A 412 -9.14 -19.85 9.02
C ILE A 412 -9.11 -19.50 7.53
N ALA A 413 -9.57 -20.43 6.69
CA ALA A 413 -9.59 -20.23 5.24
C ALA A 413 -10.85 -19.43 4.86
N ASP A 414 -10.63 -18.19 4.48
CA ASP A 414 -11.66 -17.19 4.22
C ASP A 414 -11.67 -16.78 2.75
N SER A 415 -12.75 -17.16 2.07
CA SER A 415 -13.12 -16.60 0.76
C SER A 415 -14.51 -15.92 0.82
N SER A 416 -14.94 -15.53 2.03
CA SER A 416 -16.30 -15.07 2.35
C SER A 416 -16.73 -13.79 1.64
N MET A 417 -15.78 -12.98 1.17
CA MET A 417 -16.02 -11.80 0.34
C MET A 417 -16.51 -12.12 -1.08
N GLY A 418 -16.52 -13.40 -1.49
CA GLY A 418 -17.15 -13.86 -2.72
C GLY A 418 -18.68 -13.95 -2.63
N ALA A 419 -19.36 -12.95 -2.06
CA ALA A 419 -20.81 -12.94 -1.95
C ALA A 419 -21.47 -12.95 -3.34
N GLY A 420 -22.46 -13.83 -3.53
CA GLY A 420 -23.25 -13.85 -4.76
C GLY A 420 -24.41 -12.85 -4.72
N VAL A 421 -25.07 -12.66 -5.86
CA VAL A 421 -26.26 -11.80 -5.98
C VAL A 421 -27.36 -12.12 -4.95
N ALA A 422 -27.51 -13.40 -4.59
CA ALA A 422 -28.49 -13.84 -3.58
C ALA A 422 -28.14 -13.34 -2.17
N ASP A 423 -26.87 -13.44 -1.77
CA ASP A 423 -26.39 -12.96 -0.47
C ASP A 423 -26.53 -11.44 -0.35
N LEU A 424 -26.32 -10.70 -1.43
CA LEU A 424 -26.32 -9.24 -1.46
C LEU A 424 -27.69 -8.62 -1.74
N SER A 425 -28.76 -9.43 -1.84
CA SER A 425 -30.13 -8.94 -2.02
C SER A 425 -30.59 -8.01 -0.89
N ASP A 426 -30.04 -8.19 0.31
CA ASP A 426 -30.07 -7.21 1.42
C ASP A 426 -28.62 -6.97 1.90
N PRO A 427 -27.95 -5.91 1.39
CA PRO A 427 -26.56 -5.62 1.74
C PRO A 427 -26.31 -5.43 3.23
N VAL A 428 -27.27 -4.87 3.96
CA VAL A 428 -27.11 -4.61 5.39
C VAL A 428 -27.27 -5.91 6.18
N ALA A 429 -28.20 -6.78 5.79
CA ALA A 429 -28.28 -8.13 6.35
C ALA A 429 -27.03 -8.96 6.04
N TYR A 430 -26.45 -8.82 4.84
CA TYR A 430 -25.16 -9.43 4.54
C TYR A 430 -24.05 -8.91 5.45
N GLY A 431 -23.97 -7.60 5.68
CA GLY A 431 -23.00 -7.02 6.63
C GLY A 431 -23.14 -7.59 8.04
N ARG A 432 -24.38 -7.80 8.53
CA ARG A 432 -24.65 -8.48 9.81
C ARG A 432 -24.28 -9.97 9.79
N LYS A 433 -24.58 -10.69 8.71
CA LYS A 433 -24.17 -12.09 8.53
C LYS A 433 -22.65 -12.23 8.56
N TRP A 434 -21.94 -11.28 7.96
CA TRP A 434 -20.48 -11.22 8.00
C TRP A 434 -19.95 -10.89 9.41
N ALA A 435 -20.61 -9.99 10.15
CA ALA A 435 -20.32 -9.75 11.56
C ALA A 435 -20.45 -11.02 12.42
N ASP A 436 -21.53 -11.79 12.24
CA ASP A 436 -21.74 -13.06 12.92
C ASP A 436 -20.69 -14.11 12.54
N PHE A 437 -20.22 -14.08 11.29
CA PHE A 437 -19.09 -14.89 10.83
C PHE A 437 -17.80 -14.54 11.60
N CYS A 438 -17.46 -13.26 11.75
CA CYS A 438 -16.29 -12.87 12.54
C CYS A 438 -16.41 -13.33 14.01
N ALA A 439 -17.60 -13.18 14.61
CA ALA A 439 -17.85 -13.63 15.97
C ALA A 439 -17.70 -15.15 16.13
N ARG A 440 -18.20 -15.95 15.17
CA ARG A 440 -18.03 -17.41 15.12
C ARG A 440 -16.58 -17.81 14.99
N ASN A 441 -15.80 -17.16 14.12
CA ASN A 441 -14.38 -17.43 13.98
C ASN A 441 -13.65 -17.18 15.29
N ILE A 442 -13.88 -16.04 15.95
CA ILE A 442 -13.20 -15.73 17.22
C ILE A 442 -13.64 -16.69 18.33
N ALA A 443 -14.90 -17.13 18.37
CA ALA A 443 -15.33 -18.16 19.29
C ALA A 443 -14.62 -19.51 19.06
N TYR A 444 -14.41 -19.89 17.80
CA TYR A 444 -13.63 -21.08 17.44
C TYR A 444 -12.16 -20.95 17.87
N LEU A 445 -11.53 -19.81 17.58
CA LEU A 445 -10.15 -19.51 17.99
C LEU A 445 -9.96 -19.60 19.50
N LYS A 446 -10.95 -19.17 20.30
CA LYS A 446 -10.93 -19.30 21.77
C LYS A 446 -10.93 -20.75 22.22
N ARG A 447 -11.79 -21.59 21.62
CA ARG A 447 -11.84 -23.03 21.93
C ARG A 447 -10.52 -23.73 21.60
N ALA A 448 -9.86 -23.31 20.52
CA ALA A 448 -8.55 -23.81 20.12
C ALA A 448 -7.36 -23.22 20.91
N ASN A 449 -7.61 -22.35 21.90
CA ASN A 449 -6.58 -21.67 22.71
C ASN A 449 -5.55 -20.90 21.85
N VAL A 450 -6.02 -20.26 20.79
CA VAL A 450 -5.21 -19.39 19.94
C VAL A 450 -4.75 -18.17 20.73
N ARG A 451 -3.49 -17.77 20.56
CA ARG A 451 -2.88 -16.63 21.28
C ARG A 451 -2.57 -15.44 20.39
N VAL A 452 -2.35 -15.68 19.09
CA VAL A 452 -2.03 -14.66 18.10
C VAL A 452 -2.82 -14.94 16.83
N VAL A 453 -3.39 -13.91 16.20
CA VAL A 453 -4.17 -14.02 14.97
C VAL A 453 -3.58 -13.08 13.93
N ASN A 454 -3.10 -13.59 12.81
CA ASN A 454 -2.68 -12.79 11.67
C ASN A 454 -3.83 -12.67 10.66
N MET A 455 -4.13 -11.44 10.23
CA MET A 455 -5.17 -11.09 9.26
C MET A 455 -4.56 -10.27 8.12
N SER A 456 -4.30 -10.91 6.99
CA SER A 456 -3.68 -10.28 5.81
C SER A 456 -4.71 -9.94 4.73
N TRP A 457 -5.79 -9.26 5.13
CA TRP A 457 -6.91 -8.84 4.27
C TRP A 457 -7.51 -7.53 4.77
N GLY A 458 -8.33 -6.87 3.96
CA GLY A 458 -9.02 -5.64 4.35
C GLY A 458 -10.28 -5.36 3.55
N ASN A 459 -11.16 -4.53 4.12
CA ASN A 459 -12.42 -4.07 3.53
C ASN A 459 -12.62 -2.59 3.82
N SER A 460 -13.17 -1.84 2.87
CA SER A 460 -13.47 -0.42 3.02
C SER A 460 -14.90 -0.10 2.55
N PRO A 461 -15.42 1.11 2.83
CA PRO A 461 -16.66 1.57 2.20
C PRO A 461 -16.58 1.53 0.67
N ARG A 462 -15.37 1.73 0.09
CA ARG A 462 -15.16 1.59 -1.35
C ARG A 462 -15.43 0.17 -1.81
N ASP A 463 -14.86 -0.82 -1.15
CA ASP A 463 -14.94 -2.21 -1.57
C ASP A 463 -16.37 -2.74 -1.46
N CYS A 464 -17.10 -2.39 -0.39
CA CYS A 464 -18.51 -2.74 -0.25
C CYS A 464 -19.35 -2.17 -1.40
N ARG A 465 -19.13 -0.91 -1.80
CA ARG A 465 -19.83 -0.33 -2.94
C ARG A 465 -19.42 -0.97 -4.27
N SER A 466 -18.13 -1.21 -4.48
CA SER A 466 -17.64 -1.88 -5.70
C SER A 466 -18.25 -3.27 -5.86
N LEU A 467 -18.45 -3.98 -4.75
CA LEU A 467 -19.15 -5.26 -4.74
C LEU A 467 -20.63 -5.12 -5.17
N LEU A 468 -21.35 -4.12 -4.65
CA LEU A 468 -22.73 -3.85 -5.09
C LEU A 468 -22.81 -3.47 -6.57
N GLU A 469 -21.84 -2.71 -7.06
CA GLU A 469 -21.73 -2.34 -8.47
C GLU A 469 -21.50 -3.56 -9.38
N ALA A 470 -20.58 -4.44 -9.00
CA ALA A 470 -20.28 -5.67 -9.75
C ALA A 470 -21.52 -6.57 -9.93
N TRP A 471 -22.44 -6.56 -8.95
CA TRP A 471 -23.69 -7.32 -8.99
C TRP A 471 -24.91 -6.51 -9.44
N ASN A 472 -24.72 -5.26 -9.88
CA ASN A 472 -25.78 -4.34 -10.30
C ASN A 472 -26.89 -4.16 -9.24
N ILE A 473 -26.50 -4.03 -7.98
CA ILE A 473 -27.40 -3.87 -6.84
C ILE A 473 -27.50 -2.39 -6.47
N GLY A 474 -28.72 -1.87 -6.34
CA GLY A 474 -29.02 -0.45 -6.07
C GLY A 474 -29.33 0.32 -7.36
N ALA A 475 -30.49 1.00 -7.40
CA ALA A 475 -31.06 1.59 -8.62
C ALA A 475 -30.31 2.85 -9.10
N SER A 476 -29.48 3.45 -8.23
CA SER A 476 -28.67 4.63 -8.57
C SER A 476 -27.30 4.57 -7.88
N PRO A 477 -26.30 5.32 -8.38
CA PRO A 477 -25.00 5.47 -7.70
C PRO A 477 -25.12 6.01 -6.26
N GLU A 478 -26.11 6.85 -5.98
CA GLU A 478 -26.37 7.39 -4.65
C GLU A 478 -26.95 6.32 -3.71
N GLU A 479 -27.90 5.53 -4.20
CA GLU A 479 -28.42 4.39 -3.45
C GLU A 479 -27.35 3.34 -3.19
N ARG A 480 -26.52 3.01 -4.20
CA ARG A 480 -25.35 2.11 -4.04
C ARG A 480 -24.39 2.60 -2.97
N ARG A 481 -24.12 3.90 -2.93
CA ARG A 481 -23.28 4.51 -1.90
C ARG A 481 -23.89 4.35 -0.51
N ARG A 482 -25.18 4.63 -0.36
CA ARG A 482 -25.90 4.47 0.92
C ARG A 482 -25.88 3.02 1.39
N LEU A 483 -26.30 2.08 0.54
CA LEU A 483 -26.33 0.65 0.88
C LEU A 483 -24.94 0.10 1.19
N GLY A 484 -23.93 0.45 0.39
CA GLY A 484 -22.55 0.03 0.63
C GLY A 484 -22.00 0.57 1.94
N ARG A 485 -22.34 1.81 2.32
CA ARG A 485 -21.98 2.41 3.61
C ARG A 485 -22.65 1.69 4.78
N GLU A 486 -23.95 1.42 4.69
CA GLU A 486 -24.70 0.73 5.75
C GLU A 486 -24.20 -0.71 5.94
N MET A 487 -23.92 -1.44 4.84
CA MET A 487 -23.28 -2.76 4.86
C MET A 487 -21.92 -2.70 5.55
N TYR A 488 -21.05 -1.77 5.13
CA TYR A 488 -19.72 -1.59 5.70
C TYR A 488 -19.77 -1.30 7.20
N LEU A 489 -20.68 -0.43 7.66
CA LEU A 489 -20.80 -0.10 9.08
C LEU A 489 -21.16 -1.33 9.91
N ALA A 490 -22.09 -2.17 9.44
CA ALA A 490 -22.43 -3.43 10.10
C ALA A 490 -21.22 -4.39 10.16
N MET A 491 -20.44 -4.50 9.07
CA MET A 491 -19.21 -5.30 9.05
C MET A 491 -18.18 -4.78 10.05
N ARG A 492 -17.95 -3.46 10.06
CA ARG A 492 -16.99 -2.79 10.94
C ARG A 492 -17.32 -3.01 12.40
N GLU A 493 -18.56 -2.71 12.80
CA GLU A 493 -19.03 -2.88 14.18
C GLU A 493 -18.93 -4.33 14.63
N GLY A 494 -19.31 -5.26 13.75
CA GLY A 494 -19.21 -6.69 13.98
C GLY A 494 -17.79 -7.19 14.23
N LEU A 495 -16.86 -6.85 13.33
CA LEU A 495 -15.45 -7.22 13.46
C LEU A 495 -14.83 -6.62 14.72
N GLU A 496 -15.08 -5.33 14.98
CA GLU A 496 -14.55 -4.66 16.17
C GLU A 496 -15.07 -5.33 17.45
N ALA A 497 -16.37 -5.61 17.53
CA ALA A 497 -16.96 -6.31 18.67
C ALA A 497 -16.39 -7.71 18.85
N ALA A 498 -16.20 -8.45 17.75
CA ALA A 498 -15.64 -9.78 17.77
C ALA A 498 -14.20 -9.76 18.30
N ILE A 499 -13.33 -8.87 17.80
CA ILE A 499 -11.94 -8.71 18.26
C ILE A 499 -11.90 -8.32 19.75
N ARG A 500 -12.71 -7.34 20.16
CA ARG A 500 -12.81 -6.90 21.56
C ARG A 500 -13.28 -8.00 22.50
N SER A 501 -14.00 -9.00 22.00
CA SER A 501 -14.43 -10.14 22.82
C SER A 501 -13.26 -11.03 23.26
N ALA A 502 -12.09 -10.95 22.63
CA ALA A 502 -10.93 -11.82 22.87
C ALA A 502 -9.68 -11.02 23.32
N PRO A 503 -9.74 -10.27 24.44
CA PRO A 503 -8.64 -9.43 24.90
C PRO A 503 -7.36 -10.21 25.24
N GLU A 504 -7.44 -11.53 25.42
CA GLU A 504 -6.33 -12.45 25.66
C GLU A 504 -5.50 -12.77 24.40
N MET A 505 -6.02 -12.48 23.21
CA MET A 505 -5.37 -12.72 21.92
C MET A 505 -4.74 -11.43 21.38
N LEU A 506 -3.57 -11.54 20.76
CA LEU A 506 -2.98 -10.47 19.96
C LEU A 506 -3.46 -10.59 18.50
N PHE A 507 -4.16 -9.58 18.01
CA PHE A 507 -4.57 -9.49 16.60
C PHE A 507 -3.56 -8.65 15.82
N ILE A 508 -3.09 -9.19 14.70
CA ILE A 508 -2.13 -8.57 13.82
C ILE A 508 -2.81 -8.39 12.48
N THR A 509 -2.90 -7.15 12.01
CA THR A 509 -3.39 -6.82 10.68
C THR A 509 -2.33 -6.05 9.90
N VAL A 510 -2.58 -5.77 8.63
CA VAL A 510 -1.62 -5.18 7.70
C VAL A 510 -2.23 -3.98 7.01
N ALA A 511 -1.40 -3.01 6.64
CA ALA A 511 -1.88 -1.71 6.18
C ALA A 511 -2.62 -1.77 4.83
N GLY A 512 -2.28 -2.72 3.96
CA GLY A 512 -2.77 -2.80 2.59
C GLY A 512 -1.77 -2.22 1.58
N ASN A 513 -2.04 -2.44 0.28
CA ASN A 513 -1.06 -2.31 -0.80
C ASN A 513 -1.46 -1.23 -1.84
N ASN A 514 -2.21 -0.21 -1.45
CA ASN A 514 -2.81 0.77 -2.37
C ASN A 514 -2.18 2.18 -2.28
N ASN A 515 -1.14 2.38 -1.46
CA ASN A 515 -0.58 3.70 -1.15
C ASN A 515 -1.61 4.70 -0.61
N GLU A 516 -2.57 4.21 0.17
CA GLU A 516 -3.65 4.99 0.77
C GLU A 516 -3.37 5.33 2.23
N ASP A 517 -4.17 6.21 2.80
CA ASP A 517 -4.22 6.41 4.25
C ASP A 517 -5.37 5.56 4.82
N VAL A 518 -5.05 4.58 5.66
CA VAL A 518 -6.00 3.58 6.17
C VAL A 518 -7.11 4.20 7.03
N ASP A 519 -6.82 5.29 7.73
CA ASP A 519 -7.79 5.99 8.56
C ASP A 519 -8.75 6.79 7.66
N PHE A 520 -8.20 7.44 6.63
CA PHE A 520 -8.98 8.27 5.70
C PHE A 520 -9.91 7.46 4.78
N VAL A 521 -9.48 6.28 4.34
CA VAL A 521 -10.31 5.35 3.55
C VAL A 521 -11.15 4.40 4.41
N GLU A 522 -11.07 4.52 5.73
CA GLU A 522 -11.77 3.67 6.70
C GLU A 522 -11.53 2.16 6.43
N LEU A 523 -10.29 1.75 6.16
CA LEU A 523 -9.96 0.35 5.88
C LEU A 523 -10.03 -0.49 7.15
N ILE A 524 -10.84 -1.56 7.20
CA ILE A 524 -10.87 -2.51 8.32
C ILE A 524 -10.19 -3.82 7.92
N PRO A 525 -9.42 -4.48 8.81
CA PRO A 525 -9.16 -4.09 10.21
C PRO A 525 -8.13 -2.96 10.36
N ALA A 526 -7.34 -2.62 9.33
CA ALA A 526 -6.14 -1.78 9.42
C ALA A 526 -6.30 -0.42 10.14
N GLY A 527 -7.44 0.25 9.98
CA GLY A 527 -7.80 1.54 10.57
C GLY A 527 -8.57 1.44 11.89
N LEU A 528 -8.82 0.23 12.41
CA LEU A 528 -9.41 0.06 13.74
C LEU A 528 -8.37 0.31 14.84
N ARG A 529 -8.81 0.83 15.98
CA ARG A 529 -7.95 1.06 17.16
C ARG A 529 -8.46 0.29 18.36
N ILE A 530 -7.90 -0.90 18.53
CA ILE A 530 -8.31 -1.85 19.57
C ILE A 530 -7.06 -2.20 20.40
N PRO A 531 -7.12 -2.21 21.76
CA PRO A 531 -5.93 -2.35 22.60
C PRO A 531 -5.07 -3.60 22.35
N ASN A 532 -5.69 -4.70 21.89
CA ASN A 532 -5.02 -5.96 21.59
C ASN A 532 -4.88 -6.20 20.07
N MET A 533 -4.89 -5.14 19.27
CA MET A 533 -4.66 -5.20 17.82
C MET A 533 -3.52 -4.26 17.40
N VAL A 534 -2.73 -4.68 16.40
CA VAL A 534 -1.67 -3.87 15.79
C VAL A 534 -1.71 -3.97 14.27
N THR A 535 -1.50 -2.85 13.58
CA THR A 535 -1.45 -2.76 12.11
C THR A 535 0.00 -2.58 11.65
N LEU A 536 0.43 -3.42 10.70
CA LEU A 536 1.78 -3.39 10.14
C LEU A 536 1.82 -2.81 8.73
N GLY A 537 2.73 -1.86 8.50
CA GLY A 537 3.16 -1.45 7.17
C GLY A 537 4.34 -2.28 6.65
N ALA A 538 4.69 -2.08 5.39
CA ALA A 538 5.81 -2.77 4.74
C ALA A 538 7.00 -1.84 4.48
N VAL A 539 8.19 -2.34 4.79
CA VAL A 539 9.47 -1.80 4.33
C VAL A 539 10.17 -2.78 3.39
N ASP A 540 11.15 -2.29 2.63
CA ASP A 540 12.07 -3.14 1.87
C ASP A 540 13.23 -3.66 2.74
N SER A 541 14.15 -4.41 2.12
CA SER A 541 15.31 -4.98 2.81
C SER A 541 16.24 -3.92 3.44
N ALA A 542 16.14 -2.66 3.00
CA ALA A 542 16.94 -1.53 3.43
C ALA A 542 16.15 -0.54 4.32
N ASP A 543 15.04 -0.99 4.92
CA ASP A 543 14.19 -0.21 5.84
C ASP A 543 13.46 0.99 5.23
N ARG A 544 13.30 1.02 3.90
CA ARG A 544 12.56 2.08 3.21
C ARG A 544 11.11 1.69 3.04
N LEU A 545 10.21 2.67 3.07
CA LEU A 545 8.79 2.41 2.84
C LEU A 545 8.59 1.86 1.42
N THR A 546 7.87 0.74 1.29
CA THR A 546 7.57 0.21 -0.04
C THR A 546 6.59 1.14 -0.78
N SER A 547 6.66 1.18 -2.10
CA SER A 547 5.78 2.04 -2.91
C SER A 547 4.29 1.74 -2.71
N PHE A 548 3.94 0.50 -2.35
CA PHE A 548 2.58 0.04 -2.17
C PHE A 548 2.02 0.19 -0.75
N THR A 549 2.86 0.19 0.31
CA THR A 549 2.33 0.17 1.69
C THR A 549 1.37 1.32 1.94
N ASN A 550 0.18 1.04 2.45
CA ASN A 550 -0.65 2.11 2.99
C ASN A 550 0.03 2.71 4.24
N THR A 551 -0.41 3.92 4.56
CA THR A 551 0.04 4.74 5.69
C THR A 551 -1.17 5.12 6.54
N GLY A 552 -0.98 5.92 7.58
CA GLY A 552 -2.05 6.39 8.45
C GLY A 552 -1.58 6.41 9.89
N GLU A 553 -2.38 7.04 10.74
CA GLU A 553 -2.16 7.07 12.17
C GLU A 553 -2.29 5.67 12.82
N SER A 554 -3.16 4.82 12.30
CA SER A 554 -3.37 3.46 12.80
C SER A 554 -2.24 2.47 12.44
N VAL A 555 -1.39 2.78 11.43
CA VAL A 555 -0.24 1.94 11.05
C VAL A 555 0.90 2.16 12.03
N GLU A 556 1.11 1.22 12.95
CA GLU A 556 2.00 1.42 14.11
C GLU A 556 3.43 0.97 13.84
N LEU A 557 3.59 -0.25 13.33
CA LEU A 557 4.87 -0.93 13.19
C LEU A 557 5.11 -1.32 11.73
N PHE A 558 6.36 -1.60 11.40
CA PHE A 558 6.76 -2.01 10.06
C PHE A 558 7.58 -3.30 10.10
N ALA A 559 7.43 -4.12 9.06
CA ALA A 559 8.30 -5.25 8.80
C ALA A 559 8.60 -5.43 7.31
N ASN A 560 9.61 -6.22 6.96
CA ASN A 560 9.93 -6.46 5.55
C ASN A 560 8.71 -6.99 4.83
N GLY A 561 8.25 -6.29 3.80
CA GLY A 561 7.16 -6.75 2.94
C GLY A 561 7.60 -6.80 1.49
N ASP A 562 8.87 -6.63 1.17
CA ASP A 562 9.39 -6.66 -0.20
C ASP A 562 10.22 -7.92 -0.45
N LEU A 563 9.86 -8.64 -1.51
CA LEU A 563 10.56 -9.84 -1.99
C LEU A 563 10.80 -10.90 -0.90
N VAL A 564 9.84 -11.06 0.01
CA VAL A 564 9.87 -12.07 1.07
C VAL A 564 9.69 -13.44 0.43
N GLU A 565 10.62 -14.35 0.72
CA GLU A 565 10.60 -15.70 0.16
C GLU A 565 9.82 -16.65 1.08
N SER A 566 8.90 -17.42 0.49
CA SER A 566 8.15 -18.48 1.18
C SER A 566 7.57 -19.46 0.13
N PHE A 567 6.72 -20.37 0.57
CA PHE A 567 6.19 -21.46 -0.24
C PHE A 567 4.89 -21.10 -0.95
N LEU A 568 4.66 -21.71 -2.11
CA LEU A 568 3.36 -21.92 -2.71
C LEU A 568 2.88 -23.35 -2.39
N PRO A 569 1.57 -23.64 -2.48
CA PRO A 569 1.05 -25.01 -2.38
C PRO A 569 1.81 -25.98 -3.29
N GLY A 570 2.12 -27.17 -2.80
CA GLY A 570 2.97 -28.14 -3.50
C GLY A 570 4.49 -27.90 -3.37
N GLY A 571 4.92 -26.82 -2.71
CA GLY A 571 6.28 -26.68 -2.19
C GLY A 571 7.25 -25.82 -3.01
N ALA A 572 6.81 -25.22 -4.12
CA ALA A 572 7.64 -24.26 -4.85
C ALA A 572 7.93 -23.01 -3.98
N ARG A 573 9.17 -22.51 -4.01
CA ARG A 573 9.54 -21.24 -3.36
C ARG A 573 9.50 -20.10 -4.36
N VAL A 574 8.96 -18.96 -3.92
CA VAL A 574 8.89 -17.71 -4.68
C VAL A 574 9.13 -16.52 -3.76
N ARG A 575 9.60 -15.41 -4.33
CA ARG A 575 9.62 -14.11 -3.65
C ARG A 575 8.37 -13.33 -4.01
N TRP A 576 7.72 -12.77 -3.01
CA TRP A 576 6.51 -11.97 -3.19
C TRP A 576 6.67 -10.68 -2.38
N SER A 577 6.08 -9.59 -2.86
CA SER A 577 5.96 -8.32 -2.14
C SER A 577 4.49 -8.01 -1.77
N GLY A 578 4.28 -7.52 -0.56
CA GLY A 578 2.99 -7.09 -0.03
C GLY A 578 3.02 -6.94 1.50
N THR A 579 2.19 -6.06 2.07
CA THR A 579 2.08 -5.92 3.54
C THR A 579 1.62 -7.21 4.23
N SER A 580 0.94 -8.10 3.49
CA SER A 580 0.55 -9.45 3.92
C SER A 580 1.73 -10.31 4.40
N LEU A 581 2.97 -9.92 4.08
CA LEU A 581 4.20 -10.63 4.41
C LEU A 581 4.91 -9.97 5.62
N SER A 582 4.53 -8.74 5.97
CA SER A 582 4.98 -8.03 7.17
C SER A 582 4.28 -8.57 8.43
N GLY A 583 2.95 -8.73 8.38
CA GLY A 583 2.13 -9.28 9.46
C GLY A 583 2.63 -10.62 10.05
N PRO A 584 2.83 -11.67 9.24
CA PRO A 584 3.24 -12.99 9.73
C PRO A 584 4.63 -12.98 10.41
N GLN A 585 5.50 -12.01 10.14
CA GLN A 585 6.77 -11.88 10.86
C GLN A 585 6.58 -11.45 12.31
N LEU A 586 5.63 -10.53 12.58
CA LEU A 586 5.26 -10.21 13.95
C LEU A 586 4.52 -11.37 14.61
N ALA A 587 3.67 -12.10 13.87
CA ALA A 587 2.99 -13.28 14.39
C ALA A 587 4.00 -14.36 14.81
N ASN A 588 5.03 -14.59 13.99
CA ASN A 588 6.14 -15.48 14.29
C ASN A 588 6.94 -15.02 15.52
N LEU A 589 7.27 -13.72 15.61
CA LEU A 589 7.96 -13.15 16.77
C LEU A 589 7.14 -13.33 18.06
N ALA A 590 5.86 -12.97 18.04
CA ALA A 590 4.96 -13.14 19.19
C ALA A 590 4.83 -14.62 19.60
N ALA A 591 4.75 -15.53 18.63
CA ALA A 591 4.75 -16.97 18.88
C ALA A 591 6.04 -17.46 19.54
N LYS A 592 7.21 -16.96 19.11
CA LYS A 592 8.51 -17.27 19.75
C LYS A 592 8.55 -16.76 21.19
N MET A 593 8.04 -15.55 21.43
CA MET A 593 7.97 -14.98 22.78
C MET A 593 7.07 -15.80 23.70
N LEU A 594 5.89 -16.20 23.22
CA LEU A 594 4.95 -17.05 23.95
C LEU A 594 5.47 -18.47 24.18
N ALA A 595 6.23 -19.02 23.23
CA ALA A 595 6.86 -20.33 23.42
C ALA A 595 7.85 -20.30 24.59
N LEU A 596 8.65 -19.22 24.70
CA LEU A 596 9.61 -19.03 25.79
C LEU A 596 8.94 -18.61 27.11
N ARG A 597 7.85 -17.84 27.04
CA ARG A 597 7.12 -17.28 28.19
C ARG A 597 5.61 -17.31 27.95
N PRO A 598 4.94 -18.46 28.20
CA PRO A 598 3.52 -18.66 27.86
C PRO A 598 2.55 -17.72 28.59
N GLU A 599 2.98 -17.15 29.72
CA GLU A 599 2.18 -16.26 30.56
C GLU A 599 2.04 -14.83 30.02
N LEU A 600 2.83 -14.44 29.00
CA LEU A 600 2.81 -13.10 28.45
C LEU A 600 1.42 -12.73 27.92
N LYS A 601 0.96 -11.53 28.26
CA LYS A 601 -0.25 -10.91 27.73
C LYS A 601 0.04 -10.17 26.41
N PRO A 602 -0.98 -9.94 25.55
CA PRO A 602 -0.80 -9.16 24.32
C PRO A 602 -0.12 -7.80 24.54
N THR A 603 -0.48 -7.08 25.61
CA THR A 603 0.14 -5.79 25.93
C THR A 603 1.63 -5.92 26.27
N GLU A 604 2.01 -6.92 27.07
CA GLU A 604 3.41 -7.18 27.44
C GLU A 604 4.25 -7.61 26.23
N ILE A 605 3.66 -8.38 25.31
CA ILE A 605 4.29 -8.73 24.02
C ILE A 605 4.59 -7.45 23.24
N MET A 606 3.60 -6.58 23.07
CA MET A 606 3.76 -5.36 22.28
C MET A 606 4.70 -4.35 22.94
N ASP A 607 4.69 -4.22 24.26
CA ASP A 607 5.62 -3.35 24.99
C ASP A 607 7.07 -3.80 24.78
N LEU A 608 7.34 -5.11 24.81
CA LEU A 608 8.66 -5.67 24.52
C LEU A 608 9.07 -5.46 23.06
N VAL A 609 8.15 -5.64 22.11
CA VAL A 609 8.41 -5.41 20.68
C VAL A 609 8.76 -3.94 20.44
N ARG A 610 7.93 -3.00 20.93
CA ARG A 610 8.15 -1.55 20.79
C ARG A 610 9.45 -1.10 21.44
N ALA A 611 9.75 -1.58 22.64
CA ALA A 611 10.97 -1.20 23.36
C ALA A 611 12.26 -1.68 22.67
N ASN A 612 12.17 -2.68 21.79
CA ASN A 612 13.32 -3.25 21.08
C ASN A 612 13.26 -3.03 19.56
N ALA A 613 12.27 -2.29 19.06
CA ALA A 613 12.16 -1.92 17.66
C ALA A 613 13.25 -0.92 17.24
N ASP A 614 13.53 -0.85 15.95
CA ASP A 614 14.40 0.16 15.35
C ASP A 614 13.53 1.34 14.86
N PRO A 615 13.99 2.60 14.91
CA PRO A 615 13.23 3.72 14.34
C PRO A 615 13.11 3.58 12.83
N LEU A 616 11.95 3.92 12.25
CA LEU A 616 11.77 3.98 10.80
C LEU A 616 12.49 5.23 10.24
N PRO A 617 13.43 5.11 9.30
CA PRO A 617 14.20 6.26 8.81
C PRO A 617 13.34 7.37 8.18
N GLU A 618 12.30 6.99 7.43
CA GLU A 618 11.42 7.94 6.72
C GLU A 618 10.35 8.59 7.62
N ASP A 619 10.06 7.99 8.78
CA ASP A 619 9.16 8.54 9.81
C ASP A 619 9.64 8.08 11.20
N PRO A 620 10.52 8.87 11.87
CA PRO A 620 11.08 8.49 13.16
C PRO A 620 10.05 8.36 14.30
N GLY A 621 8.79 8.79 14.09
CA GLY A 621 7.68 8.53 15.02
C GLY A 621 7.17 7.09 14.97
N ARG A 622 7.62 6.29 14.00
CA ARG A 622 7.26 4.90 13.78
C ARG A 622 8.46 3.98 13.96
N SER A 623 8.19 2.68 14.02
CA SER A 623 9.24 1.70 14.31
C SER A 623 9.14 0.44 13.49
N ILE A 624 10.29 -0.19 13.27
CA ILE A 624 10.49 -1.43 12.53
C ILE A 624 10.79 -2.53 13.53
N ILE A 625 10.09 -3.67 13.43
CA ILE A 625 10.30 -4.77 14.38
C ILE A 625 11.72 -5.32 14.28
N ASN A 626 12.30 -5.69 15.43
CA ASN A 626 13.59 -6.36 15.50
C ASN A 626 13.44 -7.69 16.28
N PRO A 627 13.12 -8.80 15.60
CA PRO A 627 12.85 -10.08 16.25
C PRO A 627 14.00 -10.57 17.15
N LYS A 628 15.23 -10.50 16.65
CA LYS A 628 16.43 -10.92 17.39
C LYS A 628 16.60 -10.12 18.68
N ARG A 629 16.61 -8.78 18.59
CA ARG A 629 16.79 -7.92 19.76
C ARG A 629 15.68 -8.16 20.79
N THR A 630 14.45 -8.33 20.33
CA THR A 630 13.28 -8.60 21.19
C THR A 630 13.42 -9.93 21.94
N ILE A 631 13.76 -11.02 21.25
CA ILE A 631 13.94 -12.34 21.89
C ILE A 631 15.15 -12.36 22.83
N GLU A 632 16.25 -11.72 22.46
CA GLU A 632 17.41 -11.59 23.34
C GLU A 632 17.09 -10.78 24.61
N ALA A 633 16.28 -9.72 24.51
CA ALA A 633 15.80 -8.97 25.66
C ALA A 633 14.88 -9.80 26.56
N LEU A 634 13.98 -10.60 25.98
CA LEU A 634 13.12 -11.52 26.70
C LEU A 634 13.93 -12.55 27.51
N ARG A 635 14.96 -13.16 26.88
CA ARG A 635 15.85 -14.14 27.53
C ARG A 635 16.63 -13.57 28.71
N ARG A 636 17.01 -12.28 28.64
CA ARG A 636 17.69 -11.59 29.76
C ARG A 636 16.77 -11.28 30.95
N GLY A 637 15.46 -11.50 30.83
CA GLY A 637 14.50 -11.19 31.89
C GLY A 637 14.32 -9.69 32.10
N ALA A 638 14.47 -8.87 31.04
CA ALA A 638 14.45 -7.40 31.11
C ALA A 638 13.09 -6.78 31.53
N PHE A 639 12.13 -7.58 31.98
CA PHE A 639 10.86 -7.10 32.53
C PHE A 639 10.45 -7.88 33.79
N VAL A 640 11.16 -7.65 34.89
CA VAL A 640 10.60 -7.76 36.25
C VAL A 640 10.82 -6.43 36.96
N ARG A 641 10.14 -5.38 36.51
CA ARG A 641 9.82 -4.22 37.35
C ARG A 641 8.43 -3.70 36.97
N SER A 642 7.48 -3.97 37.86
CA SER A 642 6.19 -3.31 37.93
C SER A 642 6.38 -1.80 37.81
N PHE A 643 5.63 -1.15 36.91
CA PHE A 643 5.45 0.29 36.89
C PHE A 643 4.68 0.71 38.15
N ALA A 644 5.41 0.82 39.25
CA ALA A 644 5.00 1.49 40.46
C ALA A 644 6.21 2.30 40.94
N CYS A 645 6.42 3.47 40.32
CA CYS A 645 6.88 4.72 40.93
C CYS A 645 7.57 5.59 39.85
N VAL A 646 6.78 6.39 39.13
CA VAL A 646 7.25 7.69 38.64
C VAL A 646 6.25 8.73 39.12
N GLY A 647 6.14 8.84 40.44
CA GLY A 647 5.58 9.98 41.13
C GLY A 647 6.70 10.63 41.93
N SER A 648 6.97 11.91 41.65
CA SER A 648 7.82 12.80 42.44
C SER A 648 9.33 12.63 42.31
N ILE A 649 9.90 13.33 41.32
CA ILE A 649 11.14 14.08 41.55
C ILE A 649 10.85 15.54 41.16
N ALA A 650 10.54 16.34 42.17
CA ALA A 650 10.63 17.79 42.12
C ALA A 650 11.72 18.24 43.11
N LEU A 651 12.36 19.37 42.78
CA LEU A 651 13.47 20.11 43.43
C LEU A 651 14.86 19.69 42.93
N ARG A 652 15.66 20.56 42.31
CA ARG A 652 15.93 21.96 42.67
C ARG A 652 16.70 22.71 41.55
N LEU A 653 16.48 24.03 41.50
CA LEU A 653 17.27 25.11 40.84
C LEU A 653 17.14 25.17 39.29
N SER A 654 16.76 26.27 38.64
CA SER A 654 17.09 27.67 38.90
C SER A 654 15.96 28.64 38.49
N SER A 655 15.99 29.77 39.18
CA SER A 655 15.19 31.00 39.05
C SER A 655 15.28 31.69 37.68
N GLY A 656 14.16 32.17 37.16
CA GLY A 656 14.18 33.17 36.09
C GLY A 656 12.86 33.43 35.39
N THR A 657 12.07 34.36 35.94
CA THR A 657 11.10 35.24 35.25
C THR A 657 10.00 34.62 34.36
N SER A 658 8.78 34.71 34.86
CA SER A 658 7.52 34.59 34.11
C SER A 658 7.28 35.78 33.16
N PRO A 659 6.47 35.59 32.10
CA PRO A 659 5.29 36.44 32.02
C PRO A 659 3.99 35.70 31.63
N ARG A 660 3.01 35.92 32.49
CA ARG A 660 1.56 36.08 32.29
C ARG A 660 0.95 35.70 30.93
N TRP A 661 0.06 34.72 31.00
CA TRP A 661 -1.08 34.52 30.12
C TRP A 661 -2.01 35.75 30.10
N ARG A 662 -2.39 36.19 28.89
CA ARG A 662 -3.65 36.86 28.60
C ARG A 662 -4.28 36.14 27.40
N THR A 663 -5.44 35.55 27.62
CA THR A 663 -6.48 35.24 26.62
C THR A 663 -7.05 36.55 26.03
N PRO A 664 -7.70 36.56 24.86
CA PRO A 664 -8.56 35.52 24.27
C PRO A 664 -7.84 34.44 23.47
#